data_AF-A0A839I0Q1-F1
#
_entry.id   AF-A0A839I0Q1-F1
#
_cell.length_a   1.000
_cell.length_b   1.000
_cell.length_c   1.000
_cell.angle_alpha   90.00
_cell.angle_beta   90.00
_cell.angle_gamma   90.00
#
_symmetry.space_group_name_H-M   'P 1'
#
loop_
_entity.id
_entity.type
_entity.pdbx_description
1 polymer ?
#
loop_
_entity_poly.entity_id
_entity_poly.type
_entity_poly.pdbx_seq_one_letter_code
_entity_poly.pdbx_strand_id
1 'polypeptide(L)'
;MKKINKITAAILSVMLSGYVYASDENQTSSVVPFALGGLCEGFNIYPDWTRGDHATSGDIMVHNSIAYSAVYWTQTTPGSDSSWALHLNCDGSDPGTAPVLSLPNPMDPIRLEVTGWPNTFVVTSPSSMAPMTLTIETSSSTELADVNKLTNAFVSIIEMLEQAGSSSIIISSDVLDKAIQDKGQFIDNIAVKEALTNAVDITGSKIDITQVNALSNDLKGWAQAHNLIISTVAPEASFGWSLSIGDFAYDTHSGRQSVWNAASNYTADLLDKLELYKVTTATKADFVVFTKSSATTALSNAQWHSALEYVKQVTDYMKTPAMLANIPTAQAATYFMGDLTHDQQIRKAAYSNIFAILFDKDSADLTTKIERYQGAKVPLYYVGAELEKGSLTRIEALNSELTNVTDVMNNEVFLYETPQSQWVPSTVYKWPDFLDGLNAMHNIGVAGNKFWLLSDEVDDAINIIYAKVAIAAFLAQSMQETIRYNACDENNWSEVKYGAPTDYPMSASCGQLGQKYADYGVNPVSGLDFAYSCPRDNKMEVSALTHAKWYGAPAPVFAAPDAVLEERGLLVNGSVGRWTNSGHCNVVPDKVDTSKQVWERDECKIYVGQKAGTFLWDGSSQESVEGCGWWGRGVIQTTGRQNFGTLNHYLGRSHVDPETIGKTIDGITVEAPPTNPLYADLDLCSNPGLICSSEENKEIKWIAGLFYWVTSVQAYSDEGGQYADWNYYNEIKKYVDSGLKGTQFIDDVSGIVNRGCPDATCSTGDVHNIKERQANFKLVLEKLGLNPQ
;
A
#
# COMPACT_ATOMS: atom_id res chain seq x y z
N MET A 1 19.00 52.09 50.96
CA MET A 1 18.35 52.72 52.14
C MET A 1 17.26 51.79 52.64
N LYS A 2 17.37 51.34 53.91
CA LYS A 2 16.32 50.89 54.86
C LYS A 2 15.30 49.82 54.38
N LYS A 3 14.86 48.81 55.13
CA LYS A 3 15.09 48.15 56.44
C LYS A 3 14.06 46.98 56.43
N ILE A 4 14.39 45.71 56.76
CA ILE A 4 14.11 45.02 58.05
C ILE A 4 12.58 44.92 58.35
N ASN A 5 11.88 43.83 58.71
CA ASN A 5 12.11 42.54 59.42
C ASN A 5 10.91 41.58 59.13
N LYS A 6 11.08 40.25 58.99
CA LYS A 6 10.96 39.15 59.98
C LYS A 6 9.69 39.09 60.86
N ILE A 7 9.01 37.92 60.80
CA ILE A 7 8.22 37.13 61.80
C ILE A 7 7.09 36.44 60.97
N THR A 8 7.02 35.12 60.77
CA THR A 8 6.74 34.04 61.75
C THR A 8 7.05 32.68 61.12
N ALA A 9 7.46 31.71 61.94
CA ALA A 9 7.88 30.36 61.55
C ALA A 9 6.74 29.34 61.40
N ALA A 10 7.06 28.27 60.65
CA ALA A 10 6.56 26.90 60.69
C ALA A 10 5.17 26.60 60.11
N ILE A 11 5.17 25.84 58.99
CA ILE A 11 4.48 24.54 58.80
C ILE A 11 4.82 24.00 57.38
N LEU A 12 5.18 22.70 57.31
CA LEU A 12 5.46 21.83 56.14
C LEU A 12 6.72 22.19 55.30
N SER A 13 7.88 21.53 55.34
CA SER A 13 8.27 20.11 55.37
C SER A 13 7.90 19.31 54.10
N VAL A 14 8.95 18.76 53.48
CA VAL A 14 9.06 17.78 52.39
C VAL A 14 9.17 18.35 50.97
N MET A 15 10.14 17.79 50.23
CA MET A 15 10.55 18.05 48.83
C MET A 15 11.68 19.07 48.69
N LEU A 16 12.94 18.63 48.79
CA LEU A 16 14.06 18.98 47.90
C LEU A 16 15.36 18.41 48.49
N SER A 17 15.61 17.15 48.19
CA SER A 17 16.92 16.52 48.39
C SER A 17 17.29 15.75 47.14
N GLY A 18 18.36 16.17 46.49
CA GLY A 18 19.12 15.34 45.56
C GLY A 18 19.28 15.91 44.16
N TYR A 19 20.14 16.91 43.99
CA TYR A 19 21.00 17.02 42.81
C TYR A 19 22.35 17.59 43.25
N VAL A 20 23.33 16.70 43.41
CA VAL A 20 24.75 17.04 43.43
C VAL A 20 25.40 16.14 42.39
N TYR A 21 25.77 16.76 41.27
CA TYR A 21 26.67 16.17 40.28
C TYR A 21 28.08 16.13 40.87
N ALA A 22 28.75 14.99 40.74
CA ALA A 22 30.20 14.87 40.90
C ALA A 22 30.77 14.31 39.60
N SER A 23 31.82 14.98 39.12
CA SER A 23 32.59 14.68 37.91
C SER A 23 33.80 13.78 38.21
N ASP A 24 34.32 13.21 37.13
CA ASP A 24 35.60 12.49 36.91
C ASP A 24 35.61 10.97 37.19
N GLU A 25 35.77 10.14 36.15
CA GLU A 25 37.05 9.85 35.49
C GLU A 25 36.86 9.11 34.14
N ASN A 26 37.82 9.34 33.25
CA ASN A 26 37.96 8.88 31.87
C ASN A 26 38.10 7.35 31.75
N GLN A 27 37.11 6.66 31.18
CA GLN A 27 37.33 5.44 30.41
C GLN A 27 36.78 5.66 29.01
N THR A 28 37.70 5.87 28.06
CA THR A 28 37.42 5.88 26.63
C THR A 28 37.03 4.47 26.19
N SER A 29 35.74 4.13 26.34
CA SER A 29 35.10 3.10 25.53
C SER A 29 34.96 3.69 24.13
N SER A 30 35.62 3.11 23.14
CA SER A 30 35.43 3.45 21.74
C SER A 30 34.08 2.92 21.27
N VAL A 31 33.01 3.62 21.65
CA VAL A 31 31.65 3.35 21.18
C VAL A 31 31.47 4.05 19.84
N VAL A 32 31.43 3.28 18.76
CA VAL A 32 31.03 3.78 17.44
C VAL A 32 29.50 3.89 17.47
N PRO A 33 28.91 5.07 17.20
CA PRO A 33 27.45 5.18 17.10
C PRO A 33 26.93 4.27 15.99
N PHE A 34 25.72 3.73 16.12
CA PHE A 34 25.04 2.97 15.06
C PHE A 34 24.63 3.82 13.84
N ALA A 35 25.24 4.99 13.67
CA ALA A 35 24.94 5.94 12.61
C ALA A 35 25.99 5.82 11.49
N LEU A 36 25.52 5.42 10.30
CA LEU A 36 26.22 5.44 9.01
C LEU A 36 27.47 4.55 8.91
N GLY A 37 27.28 3.23 9.00
CA GLY A 37 28.19 2.33 8.30
C GLY A 37 28.07 2.56 6.79
N GLY A 38 29.18 2.83 6.10
CA GLY A 38 29.20 2.99 4.64
C GLY A 38 30.03 4.18 4.14
N LEU A 39 29.67 4.70 2.96
CA LEU A 39 30.42 5.74 2.24
C LEU A 39 30.30 7.15 2.85
N CYS A 40 29.42 7.34 3.83
CA CYS A 40 29.16 8.62 4.49
C CYS A 40 29.86 8.79 5.84
N GLU A 41 30.73 7.84 6.20
CA GLU A 41 31.47 7.90 7.46
C GLU A 41 32.24 9.23 7.57
N GLY A 42 32.02 9.96 8.66
CA GLY A 42 32.68 11.25 8.93
C GLY A 42 31.97 12.50 8.38
N PHE A 43 30.84 12.36 7.67
CA PHE A 43 30.00 13.52 7.34
C PHE A 43 29.07 13.91 8.49
N ASN A 44 28.77 15.21 8.58
CA ASN A 44 27.77 15.75 9.49
C ASN A 44 26.37 15.20 9.16
N ILE A 45 25.61 14.78 10.17
CA ILE A 45 24.24 14.29 10.01
C ILE A 45 23.28 15.39 10.43
N TYR A 46 22.35 15.79 9.56
CA TYR A 46 21.33 16.77 9.92
C TYR A 46 20.52 16.30 11.14
N PRO A 47 20.26 17.16 12.15
CA PRO A 47 20.40 18.62 12.16
C PRO A 47 21.76 19.17 12.66
N ASP A 48 22.78 18.34 12.81
CA ASP A 48 24.11 18.77 13.26
C ASP A 48 24.88 19.44 12.11
N TRP A 49 24.57 20.71 11.87
CA TRP A 49 25.12 21.53 10.79
C TRP A 49 26.65 21.62 10.78
N THR A 50 27.23 21.64 9.57
CA THR A 50 28.69 21.81 9.36
C THR A 50 29.20 23.16 9.87
N ARG A 51 28.35 24.19 9.90
CA ARG A 51 28.70 25.57 10.33
C ARG A 51 27.76 26.09 11.41
N GLY A 52 27.43 25.27 12.40
CA GLY A 52 26.61 25.67 13.55
C GLY A 52 25.10 25.60 13.28
N ASP A 53 24.58 26.45 12.41
CA ASP A 53 23.15 26.49 12.05
C ASP A 53 22.89 26.48 10.53
N HIS A 54 23.93 26.29 9.71
CA HIS A 54 23.86 26.34 8.25
C HIS A 54 24.96 25.50 7.58
N ALA A 55 24.88 25.39 6.26
CA ALA A 55 25.93 24.87 5.38
C ALA A 55 26.32 25.91 4.32
N THR A 56 27.52 25.81 3.79
CA THR A 56 28.04 26.68 2.71
C THR A 56 28.52 25.86 1.52
N SER A 57 28.79 26.52 0.38
CA SER A 57 29.18 25.85 -0.86
C SER A 57 30.29 24.82 -0.66
N GLY A 58 30.00 23.56 -1.00
CA GLY A 58 30.90 22.41 -0.87
C GLY A 58 30.83 21.66 0.46
N ASP A 59 30.14 22.18 1.49
CA ASP A 59 29.90 21.44 2.72
C ASP A 59 28.97 20.24 2.45
N ILE A 60 29.28 19.07 3.03
CA ILE A 60 28.51 17.84 2.85
C ILE A 60 27.76 17.51 4.14
N MET A 61 26.47 17.22 4.00
CA MET A 61 25.62 16.78 5.10
C MET A 61 24.79 15.57 4.70
N VAL A 62 24.59 14.66 5.64
CA VAL A 62 23.77 13.48 5.49
C VAL A 62 22.38 13.73 6.04
N HIS A 63 21.36 13.35 5.26
CA HIS A 63 19.97 13.36 5.66
C HIS A 63 19.26 12.18 5.00
N ASN A 64 18.53 11.38 5.79
CA ASN A 64 17.82 10.18 5.34
C ASN A 64 18.70 9.21 4.52
N SER A 65 19.89 8.86 5.05
CA SER A 65 20.85 7.94 4.41
C SER A 65 21.42 8.41 3.07
N ILE A 66 21.30 9.71 2.78
CA ILE A 66 21.82 10.34 1.56
C ILE A 66 22.72 11.52 1.94
N ALA A 67 23.93 11.57 1.38
CA ALA A 67 24.79 12.73 1.47
C ALA A 67 24.43 13.76 0.39
N TYR A 68 24.33 15.02 0.79
CA TYR A 68 24.11 16.16 -0.07
C TYR A 68 25.24 17.16 0.10
N SER A 69 25.70 17.72 -1.01
CA SER A 69 26.63 18.86 -1.01
C SER A 69 25.84 20.14 -1.14
N ALA A 70 26.07 21.10 -0.25
CA ALA A 70 25.51 22.45 -0.39
C ALA A 70 26.11 23.13 -1.64
N VAL A 71 25.25 23.69 -2.49
CA VAL A 71 25.64 24.41 -3.71
C VAL A 71 26.10 25.83 -3.38
N TYR A 72 25.41 26.46 -2.44
CA TYR A 72 25.70 27.80 -1.89
C TYR A 72 25.29 27.84 -0.41
N TRP A 73 25.32 29.01 0.23
CA TRP A 73 24.87 29.15 1.62
C TRP A 73 23.42 28.71 1.78
N THR A 74 23.13 27.84 2.74
CA THR A 74 21.77 27.36 2.99
C THR A 74 21.52 26.98 4.44
N GLN A 75 20.28 27.17 4.87
CA GLN A 75 19.73 26.72 6.16
C GLN A 75 18.56 25.75 5.97
N THR A 76 18.30 25.32 4.74
CA THR A 76 17.20 24.40 4.44
C THR A 76 17.67 22.95 4.59
N THR A 77 16.76 22.06 4.98
CA THR A 77 17.05 20.65 5.23
C THR A 77 17.79 20.01 4.04
N PRO A 78 18.88 19.23 4.24
CA PRO A 78 19.63 18.66 3.12
C PRO A 78 18.76 17.86 2.15
N GLY A 79 18.83 18.23 0.87
CA GLY A 79 18.03 17.64 -0.21
C GLY A 79 16.61 18.19 -0.34
N SER A 80 16.22 19.23 0.42
CA SER A 80 14.85 19.76 0.35
C SER A 80 14.60 20.73 -0.81
N ASP A 81 15.65 21.29 -1.40
CA ASP A 81 15.56 22.27 -2.49
C ASP A 81 16.86 22.35 -3.32
N SER A 82 16.89 23.30 -4.27
CA SER A 82 18.01 23.51 -5.20
C SER A 82 19.29 24.07 -4.57
N SER A 83 19.29 24.41 -3.28
CA SER A 83 20.51 24.74 -2.56
C SER A 83 21.37 23.52 -2.23
N TRP A 84 20.84 22.31 -2.46
CA TRP A 84 21.53 21.04 -2.27
C TRP A 84 21.69 20.29 -3.58
N ALA A 85 22.86 19.68 -3.77
CA ALA A 85 23.11 18.72 -4.83
C ALA A 85 23.32 17.34 -4.22
N LEU A 86 22.66 16.33 -4.78
CA LEU A 86 22.89 14.94 -4.41
C LEU A 86 24.39 14.60 -4.56
N HIS A 87 25.02 14.11 -3.48
CA HIS A 87 26.42 13.69 -3.49
C HIS A 87 26.53 12.16 -3.70
N LEU A 88 25.96 11.37 -2.78
CA LEU A 88 25.90 9.91 -2.86
C LEU A 88 24.86 9.34 -1.87
N ASN A 89 24.43 8.11 -2.12
CA ASN A 89 23.71 7.32 -1.12
C ASN A 89 24.72 6.61 -0.21
N CYS A 90 24.49 6.66 1.10
CA CYS A 90 25.49 6.23 2.09
C CYS A 90 25.77 4.73 2.08
N ASP A 91 24.82 3.94 1.57
CA ASP A 91 24.90 2.49 1.38
C ASP A 91 25.61 2.07 0.07
N GLY A 92 25.98 3.03 -0.79
CA GLY A 92 26.59 2.77 -2.09
C GLY A 92 25.60 2.41 -3.21
N SER A 93 24.29 2.53 -2.98
CA SER A 93 23.29 2.47 -4.05
C SER A 93 23.47 3.62 -5.05
N ASP A 94 22.99 3.43 -6.28
CA ASP A 94 23.17 4.39 -7.37
C ASP A 94 22.61 5.78 -6.97
N PRO A 95 23.34 6.88 -7.20
CA PRO A 95 22.80 8.22 -6.98
C PRO A 95 21.49 8.44 -7.75
N GLY A 96 20.46 8.93 -7.08
CA GLY A 96 19.15 9.24 -7.67
C GLY A 96 18.15 8.09 -7.57
N THR A 97 18.53 6.95 -6.98
CA THR A 97 17.61 5.90 -6.55
C THR A 97 17.37 5.96 -5.04
N ALA A 98 16.35 5.26 -4.57
CA ALA A 98 16.09 5.11 -3.14
C ALA A 98 17.28 4.43 -2.43
N PRO A 99 17.72 4.93 -1.26
CA PRO A 99 18.66 4.20 -0.42
C PRO A 99 17.97 2.97 0.19
N VAL A 100 18.75 1.95 0.56
CA VAL A 100 18.28 0.69 1.14
C VAL A 100 17.45 0.94 2.39
N LEU A 101 17.90 1.82 3.29
CA LEU A 101 17.10 2.28 4.43
C LEU A 101 16.29 3.53 4.05
N SER A 102 15.13 3.32 3.47
CA SER A 102 14.16 4.35 3.09
C SER A 102 12.72 3.91 3.36
N LEU A 103 11.81 4.88 3.39
CA LEU A 103 10.38 4.62 3.57
C LEU A 103 9.88 3.67 2.47
N PRO A 104 9.32 2.50 2.82
CA PRO A 104 8.79 1.58 1.83
C PRO A 104 7.59 2.17 1.09
N ASN A 105 7.59 1.93 -0.22
CA ASN A 105 6.47 2.21 -1.10
C ASN A 105 6.21 0.97 -1.98
N PRO A 106 5.75 -0.15 -1.38
CA PRO A 106 5.65 -1.42 -2.08
C PRO A 106 4.57 -1.37 -3.17
N MET A 107 4.85 -2.05 -4.29
CA MET A 107 3.93 -2.16 -5.42
C MET A 107 2.76 -3.11 -5.15
N ASP A 108 2.98 -4.08 -4.25
CA ASP A 108 2.05 -5.13 -3.86
C ASP A 108 1.97 -5.22 -2.32
N PRO A 109 0.82 -5.56 -1.74
CA PRO A 109 0.70 -5.83 -0.31
C PRO A 109 1.52 -7.04 0.13
N ILE A 110 1.88 -7.11 1.42
CA ILE A 110 2.46 -8.33 1.98
C ILE A 110 1.37 -9.40 2.11
N ARG A 111 1.71 -10.64 1.74
CA ARG A 111 0.84 -11.79 1.99
C ARG A 111 0.71 -12.05 3.50
N LEU A 112 -0.52 -12.07 3.98
CA LEU A 112 -0.85 -12.26 5.40
C LEU A 112 -1.10 -13.72 5.78
N GLU A 113 -0.43 -14.62 5.06
CA GLU A 113 -0.47 -16.05 5.29
C GLU A 113 0.55 -16.44 6.35
N VAL A 114 0.07 -17.07 7.43
CA VAL A 114 0.91 -17.59 8.51
C VAL A 114 0.46 -19.02 8.81
N THR A 115 1.42 -19.95 8.85
CA THR A 115 1.14 -21.36 9.13
C THR A 115 0.35 -21.52 10.43
N GLY A 116 -0.75 -22.29 10.38
CA GLY A 116 -1.63 -22.52 11.53
C GLY A 116 -2.72 -21.45 11.72
N TRP A 117 -2.73 -20.38 10.92
CA TRP A 117 -3.76 -19.33 10.96
C TRP A 117 -4.70 -19.39 9.75
N PRO A 118 -5.98 -19.02 9.91
CA PRO A 118 -6.95 -19.03 8.81
C PRO A 118 -6.69 -17.90 7.81
N ASN A 119 -7.34 -17.97 6.64
CA ASN A 119 -7.31 -16.90 5.63
C ASN A 119 -8.25 -15.72 5.91
N THR A 120 -8.70 -15.59 7.16
CA THR A 120 -9.54 -14.51 7.64
C THR A 120 -8.90 -13.88 8.87
N PHE A 121 -9.03 -12.57 9.03
CA PHE A 121 -8.46 -11.85 10.15
C PHE A 121 -8.99 -12.42 11.48
N VAL A 122 -8.08 -12.63 12.45
CA VAL A 122 -8.44 -13.22 13.75
C VAL A 122 -8.48 -12.12 14.82
N VAL A 123 -9.57 -12.07 15.57
CA VAL A 123 -9.65 -11.26 16.79
C VAL A 123 -10.02 -12.17 17.95
N THR A 124 -9.26 -12.09 19.04
CA THR A 124 -9.44 -12.96 20.21
C THR A 124 -9.22 -12.23 21.53
N SER A 125 -9.88 -12.71 22.58
CA SER A 125 -9.55 -12.50 23.99
C SER A 125 -9.02 -13.81 24.59
N PRO A 126 -8.55 -13.84 25.86
CA PRO A 126 -8.01 -15.06 26.47
C PRO A 126 -8.95 -16.27 26.50
N SER A 127 -10.28 -16.04 26.55
CA SER A 127 -11.28 -17.12 26.60
C SER A 127 -11.89 -17.52 25.24
N SER A 128 -11.64 -16.76 24.15
CA SER A 128 -12.21 -17.08 22.84
C SER A 128 -11.39 -18.12 22.08
N MET A 129 -12.03 -18.79 21.11
CA MET A 129 -11.35 -19.74 20.23
C MET A 129 -10.38 -19.03 19.28
N ALA A 130 -9.11 -19.42 19.32
CA ALA A 130 -8.06 -18.94 18.41
C ALA A 130 -7.00 -20.03 18.18
N PRO A 131 -6.18 -19.92 17.12
CA PRO A 131 -4.93 -20.67 17.04
C PRO A 131 -4.12 -20.52 18.32
N MET A 132 -3.57 -21.63 18.83
CA MET A 132 -2.84 -21.63 20.10
C MET A 132 -1.56 -20.81 19.98
N THR A 133 -1.32 -19.95 20.97
CA THR A 133 -0.10 -19.14 21.05
C THR A 133 0.63 -19.39 22.37
N LEU A 134 1.95 -19.46 22.34
CA LEU A 134 2.81 -19.54 23.52
C LEU A 134 3.76 -18.34 23.55
N THR A 135 3.72 -17.55 24.63
CA THR A 135 4.68 -16.46 24.83
C THR A 135 5.88 -16.97 25.61
N ILE A 136 7.08 -16.69 25.10
CA ILE A 136 8.36 -17.03 25.71
C ILE A 136 9.11 -15.73 26.02
N GLU A 137 9.43 -15.53 27.29
CA GLU A 137 10.26 -14.40 27.73
C GLU A 137 11.75 -14.75 27.57
N THR A 138 12.49 -13.88 26.90
CA THR A 138 13.95 -14.01 26.73
C THR A 138 14.72 -13.45 27.93
N SER A 139 16.05 -13.60 27.93
CA SER A 139 16.92 -12.92 28.90
C SER A 139 16.72 -11.40 28.83
N SER A 140 16.61 -10.75 29.98
CA SER A 140 16.50 -9.29 30.01
C SER A 140 17.81 -8.62 29.58
N SER A 141 17.72 -7.37 29.09
CA SER A 141 18.90 -6.63 28.62
C SER A 141 20.02 -6.49 29.66
N THR A 142 19.68 -6.56 30.96
CA THR A 142 20.63 -6.45 32.07
C THR A 142 21.34 -7.77 32.40
N GLU A 143 20.87 -8.87 31.82
CA GLU A 143 21.36 -10.23 32.08
C GLU A 143 22.20 -10.79 30.94
N LEU A 144 22.20 -10.15 29.77
CA LEU A 144 22.91 -10.61 28.57
C LEU A 144 24.43 -10.75 28.76
N ALA A 145 25.02 -9.97 29.68
CA ALA A 145 26.45 -10.04 29.97
C ALA A 145 26.83 -11.24 30.87
N ASP A 146 25.85 -11.89 31.54
CA ASP A 146 26.09 -13.03 32.42
C ASP A 146 25.83 -14.35 31.66
N VAL A 147 26.91 -15.02 31.29
CA VAL A 147 26.86 -16.29 30.53
C VAL A 147 26.04 -17.38 31.24
N ASN A 148 26.03 -17.43 32.57
CA ASN A 148 25.28 -18.45 33.31
C ASN A 148 23.78 -18.15 33.26
N LYS A 149 23.40 -16.88 33.42
CA LYS A 149 22.00 -16.47 33.26
C LYS A 149 21.50 -16.68 31.84
N LEU A 150 22.33 -16.34 30.85
CA LEU A 150 22.02 -16.57 29.44
C LEU A 150 21.87 -18.07 29.13
N THR A 151 22.77 -18.91 29.65
CA THR A 151 22.66 -20.38 29.53
C THR A 151 21.35 -20.88 30.12
N ASN A 152 21.00 -20.47 31.34
CA ASN A 152 19.77 -20.88 32.01
C ASN A 152 18.52 -20.43 31.24
N ALA A 153 18.56 -19.24 30.63
CA ALA A 153 17.47 -18.77 29.79
C ALA A 153 17.32 -19.66 28.54
N PHE A 154 18.41 -19.99 27.83
CA PHE A 154 18.34 -20.91 26.70
C PHE A 154 17.82 -22.31 27.09
N VAL A 155 18.24 -22.85 28.25
CA VAL A 155 17.72 -24.11 28.78
C VAL A 155 16.20 -24.04 28.97
N SER A 156 15.71 -23.00 29.66
CA SER A 156 14.29 -22.80 29.91
C SER A 156 13.48 -22.72 28.61
N ILE A 157 14.01 -22.01 27.60
CA ILE A 157 13.37 -21.88 26.29
C ILE A 157 13.29 -23.22 25.56
N ILE A 158 14.37 -24.00 25.54
CA ILE A 158 14.40 -25.34 24.92
C ILE A 158 13.35 -26.25 25.58
N GLU A 159 13.31 -26.31 26.91
CA GLU A 159 12.37 -27.15 27.66
C GLU A 159 10.90 -26.75 27.42
N MET A 160 10.61 -25.44 27.28
CA MET A 160 9.27 -24.95 26.93
C MET A 160 8.87 -25.34 25.50
N LEU A 161 9.81 -25.25 24.55
CA LEU A 161 9.54 -25.53 23.14
C LEU A 161 9.29 -27.01 22.85
N GLU A 162 9.89 -27.92 23.63
CA GLU A 162 9.59 -29.36 23.55
C GLU A 162 8.10 -29.67 23.80
N GLN A 163 7.39 -28.77 24.48
CA GLN A 163 5.96 -28.90 24.78
C GLN A 163 5.06 -28.02 23.89
N ALA A 164 5.63 -27.20 23.00
CA ALA A 164 4.88 -26.21 22.25
C ALA A 164 3.97 -26.81 21.15
N GLY A 165 4.34 -27.98 20.60
CA GLY A 165 3.63 -28.60 19.49
C GLY A 165 3.59 -27.67 18.27
N SER A 166 2.40 -27.43 17.72
CA SER A 166 2.16 -26.51 16.60
C SER A 166 1.68 -25.11 17.05
N SER A 167 1.88 -24.76 18.32
CA SER A 167 1.48 -23.44 18.83
C SER A 167 2.36 -22.36 18.23
N SER A 168 1.79 -21.22 17.84
CA SER A 168 2.60 -20.08 17.39
C SER A 168 3.36 -19.46 18.57
N ILE A 169 4.66 -19.19 18.40
CA ILE A 169 5.51 -18.67 19.47
C ILE A 169 5.62 -17.15 19.37
N ILE A 170 5.38 -16.45 20.48
CA ILE A 170 5.66 -15.02 20.64
C ILE A 170 6.93 -14.89 21.48
N ILE A 171 8.01 -14.38 20.90
CA ILE A 171 9.27 -14.13 21.61
C ILE A 171 9.18 -12.73 22.23
N SER A 172 9.06 -12.67 23.54
CA SER A 172 9.01 -11.44 24.31
C SER A 172 10.40 -11.01 24.78
N SER A 173 10.76 -9.76 24.54
CA SER A 173 12.07 -9.24 24.91
C SER A 173 12.10 -7.73 25.13
N ASP A 174 12.66 -7.29 26.25
CA ASP A 174 13.01 -5.88 26.48
C ASP A 174 14.29 -5.46 25.74
N VAL A 175 15.03 -6.42 25.20
CA VAL A 175 16.33 -6.21 24.55
C VAL A 175 16.16 -5.45 23.24
N LEU A 176 15.21 -5.86 22.38
CA LEU A 176 14.98 -5.21 21.09
C LEU A 176 14.48 -3.78 21.29
N ASP A 177 13.51 -3.59 22.19
CA ASP A 177 12.98 -2.25 22.51
C ASP A 177 14.09 -1.31 23.02
N LYS A 178 14.97 -1.79 23.90
CA LYS A 178 16.13 -1.00 24.37
C LYS A 178 17.15 -0.74 23.28
N ALA A 179 17.46 -1.73 22.43
CA ALA A 179 18.36 -1.53 21.30
C ALA A 179 17.84 -0.48 20.31
N ILE A 180 16.51 -0.40 20.10
CA ILE A 180 15.87 0.65 19.31
C ILE A 180 15.98 2.01 20.02
N GLN A 181 15.67 2.08 21.32
CA GLN A 181 15.74 3.31 22.12
C GLN A 181 17.15 3.90 22.18
N ASP A 182 18.16 3.05 22.35
CA ASP A 182 19.57 3.44 22.39
C ASP A 182 20.13 3.73 21.00
N LYS A 183 19.29 3.71 19.95
CA LYS A 183 19.67 3.92 18.54
C LYS A 183 20.87 3.06 18.14
N GLY A 184 20.87 1.81 18.60
CA GLY A 184 21.91 0.82 18.36
C GLY A 184 23.22 0.99 19.17
N GLN A 185 23.29 1.87 20.17
CA GLN A 185 24.40 1.91 21.13
C GLN A 185 24.33 0.77 22.17
N PHE A 186 24.16 -0.47 21.70
CA PHE A 186 23.86 -1.62 22.55
C PHE A 186 25.13 -2.38 22.98
N ILE A 187 24.98 -3.29 23.94
CA ILE A 187 26.06 -4.09 24.54
C ILE A 187 26.83 -4.86 23.46
N ASP A 188 28.11 -4.52 23.32
CA ASP A 188 29.08 -5.33 22.60
C ASP A 188 29.60 -6.45 23.51
N ASN A 189 29.66 -7.68 23.00
CA ASN A 189 30.13 -8.92 23.65
C ASN A 189 29.09 -9.69 24.48
N ILE A 190 28.20 -10.41 23.80
CA ILE A 190 27.30 -11.41 24.41
C ILE A 190 27.89 -12.80 24.17
N ALA A 191 28.12 -13.61 25.21
CA ALA A 191 28.75 -14.93 25.10
C ALA A 191 27.79 -16.02 24.57
N VAL A 192 27.17 -15.77 23.40
CA VAL A 192 26.09 -16.58 22.82
C VAL A 192 26.52 -18.01 22.56
N LYS A 193 27.68 -18.21 21.91
CA LYS A 193 28.15 -19.55 21.53
C LYS A 193 28.36 -20.46 22.73
N GLU A 194 29.02 -19.92 23.75
CA GLU A 194 29.31 -20.65 25.00
C GLU A 194 27.99 -20.98 25.72
N ALA A 195 27.12 -19.99 25.90
CA ALA A 195 25.86 -20.19 26.59
C ALA A 195 24.94 -21.20 25.89
N LEU A 196 24.82 -21.12 24.56
CA LEU A 196 23.99 -22.05 23.80
C LEU A 196 24.58 -23.46 23.75
N THR A 197 25.91 -23.59 23.64
CA THR A 197 26.57 -24.91 23.70
C THR A 197 26.29 -25.58 25.06
N ASN A 198 26.45 -24.84 26.15
CA ASN A 198 26.16 -25.35 27.49
C ASN A 198 24.68 -25.72 27.64
N ALA A 199 23.75 -24.93 27.10
CA ALA A 199 22.32 -25.23 27.15
C ALA A 199 21.96 -26.49 26.35
N VAL A 200 22.58 -26.70 25.19
CA VAL A 200 22.44 -27.92 24.38
C VAL A 200 22.95 -29.14 25.15
N ASP A 201 24.12 -29.03 25.81
CA ASP A 201 24.68 -30.11 26.62
C ASP A 201 23.79 -30.46 27.83
N ILE A 202 23.20 -29.46 28.49
CA ILE A 202 22.32 -29.63 29.65
C ILE A 202 21.00 -30.32 29.26
N THR A 203 20.40 -29.88 28.16
CA THR A 203 19.07 -30.35 27.71
C THR A 203 19.14 -31.63 26.88
N GLY A 204 20.28 -31.92 26.26
CA GLY A 204 20.40 -33.01 25.28
C GLY A 204 19.71 -32.70 23.95
N SER A 205 19.44 -31.41 23.66
CA SER A 205 18.79 -30.96 22.43
C SER A 205 19.62 -31.31 21.18
N LYS A 206 18.96 -31.47 20.04
CA LYS A 206 19.59 -31.85 18.75
C LYS A 206 20.01 -30.67 17.89
N ILE A 207 20.20 -29.49 18.49
CA ILE A 207 20.68 -28.30 17.78
C ILE A 207 22.10 -28.56 17.25
N ASP A 208 22.32 -28.33 15.96
CA ASP A 208 23.61 -28.59 15.31
C ASP A 208 24.67 -27.61 15.83
N ILE A 209 25.71 -28.17 16.47
CA ILE A 209 26.83 -27.39 17.00
C ILE A 209 27.57 -26.58 15.92
N THR A 210 27.51 -27.00 14.66
CA THR A 210 28.07 -26.25 13.52
C THR A 210 27.28 -24.96 13.30
N GLN A 211 25.95 -25.00 13.43
CA GLN A 211 25.09 -23.82 13.34
C GLN A 211 25.31 -22.89 14.54
N VAL A 212 25.47 -23.45 15.75
CA VAL A 212 25.84 -22.66 16.95
C VAL A 212 27.17 -21.93 16.74
N ASN A 213 28.17 -22.62 16.20
CA ASN A 213 29.49 -22.03 15.94
C ASN A 213 29.48 -20.94 14.85
N ALA A 214 28.49 -20.96 13.95
CA ALA A 214 28.31 -19.96 12.90
C ALA A 214 27.69 -18.64 13.39
N LEU A 215 27.08 -18.62 14.58
CA LEU A 215 26.55 -17.40 15.19
C LEU A 215 27.68 -16.39 15.51
N SER A 216 27.31 -15.17 15.89
CA SER A 216 28.24 -14.17 16.46
C SER A 216 28.09 -14.06 17.98
N ASN A 217 29.06 -13.45 18.66
CA ASN A 217 29.02 -13.20 20.11
C ASN A 217 28.60 -11.75 20.40
N ASP A 218 27.42 -11.39 19.90
CA ASP A 218 26.84 -10.05 19.96
C ASP A 218 25.30 -10.16 19.94
N LEU A 219 24.63 -9.02 19.86
CA LEU A 219 23.16 -8.96 19.80
C LEU A 219 22.58 -9.73 18.60
N LYS A 220 23.26 -9.68 17.44
CA LYS A 220 22.85 -10.41 16.25
C LYS A 220 22.87 -11.91 16.50
N GLY A 221 23.96 -12.42 17.03
CA GLY A 221 24.10 -13.84 17.34
C GLY A 221 23.10 -14.29 18.41
N TRP A 222 22.82 -13.44 19.40
CA TRP A 222 21.83 -13.71 20.44
C TRP A 222 20.42 -13.84 19.87
N ALA A 223 20.03 -12.92 18.97
CA ALA A 223 18.72 -12.98 18.35
C ALA A 223 18.62 -14.19 17.39
N GLN A 224 19.66 -14.44 16.59
CA GLN A 224 19.74 -15.60 15.70
C GLN A 224 19.76 -16.94 16.45
N ALA A 225 20.31 -16.99 17.67
CA ALA A 225 20.26 -18.18 18.53
C ALA A 225 18.82 -18.59 18.86
N HIS A 226 17.94 -17.64 19.19
CA HIS A 226 16.54 -17.94 19.48
C HIS A 226 15.81 -18.49 18.25
N ASN A 227 16.01 -17.84 17.11
CA ASN A 227 15.51 -18.31 15.82
C ASN A 227 15.96 -19.76 15.52
N LEU A 228 17.25 -20.06 15.74
CA LEU A 228 17.81 -21.40 15.58
C LEU A 228 17.19 -22.41 16.55
N ILE A 229 17.07 -22.05 17.84
CA ILE A 229 16.45 -22.90 18.87
C ILE A 229 15.02 -23.26 18.47
N ILE A 230 14.18 -22.27 18.15
CA ILE A 230 12.76 -22.48 17.83
C ILE A 230 12.61 -23.32 16.56
N SER A 231 13.32 -22.95 15.48
CA SER A 231 13.25 -23.65 14.20
C SER A 231 13.71 -25.12 14.31
N THR A 232 14.56 -25.44 15.29
CA THR A 232 15.07 -26.80 15.48
C THR A 232 14.21 -27.63 16.44
N VAL A 233 13.80 -27.04 17.56
CA VAL A 233 13.09 -27.74 18.63
C VAL A 233 11.59 -27.84 18.35
N ALA A 234 11.01 -26.82 17.71
CA ALA A 234 9.59 -26.75 17.35
C ALA A 234 9.39 -26.37 15.87
N PRO A 235 9.80 -27.22 14.90
CA PRO A 235 9.77 -26.90 13.47
C PRO A 235 8.37 -26.68 12.88
N GLU A 236 7.33 -27.17 13.54
CA GLU A 236 5.92 -26.97 13.13
C GLU A 236 5.31 -25.68 13.69
N ALA A 237 6.04 -24.96 14.56
CA ALA A 237 5.58 -23.73 15.17
C ALA A 237 6.02 -22.53 14.32
N SER A 238 5.05 -21.69 13.93
CA SER A 238 5.36 -20.34 13.42
C SER A 238 5.80 -19.44 14.57
N PHE A 239 6.74 -18.52 14.38
CA PHE A 239 7.15 -17.63 15.47
C PHE A 239 7.45 -16.20 15.07
N GLY A 240 7.39 -15.29 16.06
CA GLY A 240 7.63 -13.86 15.84
C GLY A 240 8.19 -13.13 17.06
N TRP A 241 8.92 -12.04 16.81
CA TRP A 241 9.51 -11.20 17.86
C TRP A 241 8.59 -10.06 18.26
N SER A 242 8.45 -9.82 19.56
CA SER A 242 7.69 -8.70 20.10
C SER A 242 8.48 -7.40 20.05
N LEU A 243 7.79 -6.33 19.67
CA LEU A 243 8.22 -4.95 19.76
C LEU A 243 7.12 -4.12 20.42
N SER A 244 7.50 -3.16 21.24
CA SER A 244 6.54 -2.24 21.85
C SER A 244 6.19 -1.10 20.90
N ILE A 245 4.91 -0.78 20.77
CA ILE A 245 4.49 0.52 20.23
C ILE A 245 4.90 1.58 21.24
N GLY A 246 6.01 2.26 20.95
CA GLY A 246 6.67 3.20 21.85
C GLY A 246 6.01 4.58 21.94
N ASP A 247 6.68 5.48 22.64
CA ASP A 247 6.14 6.80 22.98
C ASP A 247 5.89 7.71 21.78
N PHE A 248 6.57 7.47 20.65
CA PHE A 248 6.34 8.19 19.38
C PHE A 248 4.85 8.18 19.00
N ALA A 249 4.11 7.11 19.34
CA ALA A 249 2.70 7.00 19.00
C ALA A 249 1.83 8.07 19.69
N TYR A 250 2.33 8.73 20.74
CA TYR A 250 1.63 9.82 21.40
C TYR A 250 1.88 11.19 20.76
N ASP A 251 2.91 11.31 19.92
CA ASP A 251 3.25 12.54 19.22
C ASP A 251 2.30 12.83 18.05
N THR A 252 2.35 14.06 17.55
CA THR A 252 1.62 14.45 16.34
C THR A 252 2.53 14.23 15.13
N HIS A 253 2.03 13.47 14.16
CA HIS A 253 2.71 13.23 12.89
C HIS A 253 1.92 13.86 11.74
N SER A 254 2.63 14.56 10.86
CA SER A 254 2.05 15.15 9.65
C SER A 254 1.53 14.07 8.69
N GLY A 255 2.32 13.02 8.52
CA GLY A 255 2.05 11.89 7.62
C GLY A 255 3.09 10.78 7.71
N ARG A 256 3.16 9.94 6.68
CA ARG A 256 3.96 8.70 6.64
C ARG A 256 5.44 8.93 6.93
N GLN A 257 6.05 9.92 6.27
CA GLN A 257 7.48 10.23 6.44
C GLN A 257 7.82 10.69 7.88
N SER A 258 6.90 11.38 8.56
CA SER A 258 7.10 11.82 9.95
C SER A 258 7.15 10.62 10.90
N VAL A 259 6.28 9.62 10.71
CA VAL A 259 6.32 8.35 11.47
C VAL A 259 7.62 7.58 11.19
N TRP A 260 8.04 7.53 9.92
CA TRP A 260 9.27 6.85 9.52
C TRP A 260 10.50 7.42 10.21
N ASN A 261 10.62 8.75 10.21
CA ASN A 261 11.74 9.46 10.82
C ASN A 261 11.74 9.35 12.35
N ALA A 262 10.55 9.29 12.96
CA ALA A 262 10.40 9.23 14.40
C ALA A 262 10.68 7.84 14.98
N ALA A 263 10.28 6.76 14.28
CA ALA A 263 10.32 5.40 14.86
C ALA A 263 10.64 4.27 13.87
N SER A 264 10.00 4.23 12.70
CA SER A 264 10.04 3.04 11.84
C SER A 264 11.44 2.75 11.31
N ASN A 265 12.22 3.78 10.95
CA ASN A 265 13.56 3.60 10.39
C ASN A 265 14.52 2.90 11.37
N TYR A 266 14.47 3.23 12.66
CA TYR A 266 15.33 2.63 13.69
C TYR A 266 14.96 1.17 13.92
N THR A 267 13.66 0.87 13.91
CA THR A 267 13.18 -0.51 14.05
C THR A 267 13.56 -1.34 12.83
N ALA A 268 13.28 -0.83 11.62
CA ALA A 268 13.62 -1.49 10.37
C ALA A 268 15.13 -1.77 10.24
N ASP A 269 15.97 -0.77 10.53
CA ASP A 269 17.42 -0.90 10.50
C ASP A 269 17.95 -1.93 11.49
N LEU A 270 17.42 -1.94 12.73
CA LEU A 270 17.80 -2.96 13.71
C LEU A 270 17.41 -4.36 13.24
N LEU A 271 16.16 -4.57 12.84
CA LEU A 271 15.66 -5.89 12.44
C LEU A 271 16.40 -6.44 11.20
N ASP A 272 16.76 -5.57 10.25
CA ASP A 272 17.56 -5.93 9.07
C ASP A 272 18.97 -6.36 9.46
N LYS A 273 19.65 -5.60 10.31
CA LYS A 273 21.01 -5.93 10.79
C LYS A 273 21.06 -7.23 11.59
N LEU A 274 20.03 -7.51 12.38
CA LEU A 274 19.88 -8.78 13.09
C LEU A 274 19.53 -9.95 12.16
N GLU A 275 19.10 -9.67 10.93
CA GLU A 275 18.69 -10.63 9.90
C GLU A 275 17.59 -11.60 10.37
N LEU A 276 16.69 -11.16 11.26
CA LEU A 276 15.68 -12.02 11.87
C LEU A 276 14.61 -12.51 10.89
N TYR A 277 14.38 -11.75 9.83
CA TYR A 277 13.32 -11.99 8.84
C TYR A 277 13.86 -12.19 7.42
N LYS A 278 15.17 -12.37 7.28
CA LYS A 278 15.82 -12.48 5.97
C LYS A 278 15.34 -13.74 5.23
N VAL A 279 14.68 -13.54 4.09
CA VAL A 279 13.99 -14.62 3.33
C VAL A 279 14.92 -15.78 2.94
N THR A 280 16.21 -15.53 2.76
CA THR A 280 17.21 -16.56 2.41
C THR A 280 17.62 -17.45 3.58
N THR A 281 17.21 -17.13 4.81
CA THR A 281 17.59 -17.84 6.03
C THR A 281 16.50 -18.85 6.39
N ALA A 282 16.86 -20.13 6.50
CA ALA A 282 15.92 -21.21 6.83
C ALA A 282 15.30 -21.08 8.24
N THR A 283 15.97 -20.36 9.14
CA THR A 283 15.54 -20.12 10.53
C THR A 283 14.96 -18.71 10.72
N LYS A 284 14.43 -18.08 9.67
CA LYS A 284 13.79 -16.76 9.82
C LYS A 284 12.54 -16.86 10.70
N ALA A 285 12.17 -15.76 11.34
CA ALA A 285 10.85 -15.62 11.95
C ALA A 285 9.76 -15.43 10.87
N ASP A 286 8.52 -15.72 11.22
CA ASP A 286 7.38 -15.77 10.31
C ASP A 286 6.49 -14.52 10.38
N PHE A 287 6.47 -13.86 11.53
CA PHE A 287 5.70 -12.63 11.75
C PHE A 287 6.38 -11.70 12.75
N VAL A 288 6.02 -10.41 12.72
CA VAL A 288 6.41 -9.43 13.74
C VAL A 288 5.26 -9.29 14.74
N VAL A 289 5.55 -9.21 16.04
CA VAL A 289 4.54 -8.97 17.07
C VAL A 289 4.66 -7.54 17.58
N PHE A 290 3.56 -6.80 17.59
CA PHE A 290 3.52 -5.47 18.20
C PHE A 290 2.62 -5.48 19.43
N THR A 291 3.12 -4.90 20.51
CA THR A 291 2.42 -4.83 21.79
C THR A 291 2.15 -3.38 22.19
N LYS A 292 1.15 -3.18 23.04
CA LYS A 292 0.81 -1.86 23.59
C LYS A 292 0.72 -1.98 25.11
N SER A 293 1.53 -1.24 25.85
CA SER A 293 1.51 -1.31 27.32
C SER A 293 0.18 -0.78 27.90
N SER A 294 -0.38 -1.47 28.90
CA SER A 294 -1.51 -0.95 29.67
C SER A 294 -1.10 0.14 30.68
N ALA A 295 0.21 0.33 30.90
CA ALA A 295 0.73 1.33 31.84
C ALA A 295 0.68 2.75 31.26
N THR A 296 0.68 2.88 29.93
CA THR A 296 0.51 4.15 29.23
C THR A 296 -0.97 4.43 28.96
N THR A 297 -1.29 5.68 28.61
CA THR A 297 -2.68 6.09 28.35
C THR A 297 -3.23 5.44 27.07
N ALA A 298 -4.56 5.37 26.96
CA ALA A 298 -5.21 4.94 25.73
C ALA A 298 -4.80 5.86 24.56
N LEU A 299 -4.53 5.27 23.40
CA LEU A 299 -4.24 6.03 22.18
C LEU A 299 -5.58 6.56 21.63
N SER A 300 -5.58 7.81 21.17
CA SER A 300 -6.66 8.37 20.37
C SER A 300 -6.69 7.76 18.97
N ASN A 301 -7.75 8.03 18.19
CA ASN A 301 -7.85 7.53 16.81
C ASN A 301 -6.70 7.99 15.91
N ALA A 302 -6.25 9.24 16.06
CA ALA A 302 -5.11 9.77 15.30
C ALA A 302 -3.79 9.11 15.71
N GLN A 303 -3.61 8.84 16.99
CA GLN A 303 -2.43 8.15 17.51
C GLN A 303 -2.39 6.68 17.10
N TRP A 304 -3.54 6.00 17.06
CA TRP A 304 -3.63 4.66 16.49
C TRP A 304 -3.35 4.63 14.99
N HIS A 305 -3.75 5.67 14.24
CA HIS A 305 -3.38 5.78 12.82
C HIS A 305 -1.85 5.83 12.66
N SER A 306 -1.14 6.65 13.44
CA SER A 306 0.33 6.69 13.44
C SER A 306 0.96 5.36 13.89
N ALA A 307 0.39 4.70 14.89
CA ALA A 307 0.87 3.40 15.36
C ALA A 307 0.70 2.30 14.29
N LEU A 308 -0.42 2.28 13.58
CA LEU A 308 -0.68 1.34 12.48
C LEU A 308 0.18 1.66 11.26
N GLU A 309 0.49 2.93 11.00
CA GLU A 309 1.46 3.32 9.97
C GLU A 309 2.87 2.83 10.33
N TYR A 310 3.29 2.94 11.60
CA TYR A 310 4.56 2.37 12.08
C TYR A 310 4.62 0.84 11.86
N VAL A 311 3.57 0.12 12.27
CA VAL A 311 3.47 -1.34 12.02
C VAL A 311 3.60 -1.63 10.53
N LYS A 312 2.86 -0.90 9.70
CA LYS A 312 2.89 -1.06 8.24
C LYS A 312 4.28 -0.81 7.66
N GLN A 313 4.94 0.27 8.03
CA GLN A 313 6.25 0.65 7.51
C GLN A 313 7.33 -0.37 7.89
N VAL A 314 7.36 -0.83 9.15
CA VAL A 314 8.32 -1.85 9.60
C VAL A 314 8.07 -3.17 8.87
N THR A 315 6.81 -3.60 8.76
CA THR A 315 6.46 -4.86 8.09
C THR A 315 6.71 -4.80 6.58
N ASP A 316 6.37 -3.70 5.90
CA ASP A 316 6.66 -3.46 4.48
C ASP A 316 8.17 -3.53 4.20
N TYR A 317 8.99 -2.99 5.10
CA TYR A 317 10.45 -3.08 5.01
C TYR A 317 10.96 -4.52 5.17
N MET A 318 10.48 -5.22 6.20
CA MET A 318 10.87 -6.60 6.50
C MET A 318 10.20 -7.65 5.59
N LYS A 319 9.22 -7.25 4.77
CA LYS A 319 8.39 -8.13 3.93
C LYS A 319 7.74 -9.28 4.73
N THR A 320 7.26 -8.96 5.93
CA THR A 320 6.81 -9.95 6.92
C THR A 320 5.49 -9.48 7.56
N PRO A 321 4.46 -10.35 7.69
CA PRO A 321 3.18 -9.97 8.30
C PRO A 321 3.30 -9.69 9.81
N ALA A 322 2.29 -9.04 10.40
CA ALA A 322 2.27 -8.69 11.81
C ALA A 322 1.08 -9.23 12.60
N MET A 323 1.30 -9.39 13.89
CA MET A 323 0.29 -9.68 14.90
C MET A 323 0.29 -8.55 15.93
N LEU A 324 -0.89 -8.09 16.35
CA LEU A 324 -1.01 -7.30 17.56
C LEU A 324 -1.30 -8.22 18.74
N ALA A 325 -0.43 -8.25 19.74
CA ALA A 325 -0.59 -9.13 20.91
C ALA A 325 -0.50 -8.35 22.22
N ASN A 326 -1.10 -8.91 23.27
CA ASN A 326 -1.18 -8.27 24.59
C ASN A 326 -1.76 -6.84 24.50
N ILE A 327 -2.81 -6.67 23.68
CA ILE A 327 -3.44 -5.37 23.46
C ILE A 327 -4.41 -5.07 24.61
N PRO A 328 -4.28 -3.93 25.33
CA PRO A 328 -5.13 -3.65 26.47
C PRO A 328 -6.60 -3.47 26.08
N THR A 329 -7.41 -4.43 26.50
CA THR A 329 -8.85 -4.52 26.21
C THR A 329 -9.57 -3.22 26.55
N ALA A 330 -9.32 -2.70 27.75
CA ALA A 330 -9.95 -1.47 28.25
C ALA A 330 -9.57 -0.20 27.46
N GLN A 331 -8.51 -0.24 26.65
CA GLN A 331 -8.03 0.92 25.92
C GLN A 331 -8.26 0.84 24.41
N ALA A 332 -8.37 -0.36 23.85
CA ALA A 332 -8.30 -0.57 22.40
C ALA A 332 -9.47 -1.36 21.80
N ALA A 333 -10.27 -2.07 22.62
CA ALA A 333 -11.37 -2.88 22.11
C ALA A 333 -12.36 -2.07 21.28
N THR A 334 -12.80 -0.90 21.76
CA THR A 334 -13.70 -0.01 21.01
C THR A 334 -13.07 0.54 19.73
N TYR A 335 -11.77 0.87 19.73
CA TYR A 335 -11.10 1.35 18.52
C TYR A 335 -11.13 0.29 17.41
N PHE A 336 -10.70 -0.94 17.70
CA PHE A 336 -10.61 -1.98 16.67
C PHE A 336 -11.97 -2.57 16.31
N MET A 337 -12.80 -2.85 17.31
CA MET A 337 -14.04 -3.62 17.14
C MET A 337 -15.29 -2.75 16.96
N GLY A 338 -15.15 -1.43 17.12
CA GLY A 338 -16.24 -0.47 17.02
C GLY A 338 -17.31 -0.66 18.10
N ASP A 339 -18.10 0.38 18.35
CA ASP A 339 -19.37 0.18 19.04
C ASP A 339 -20.41 -0.35 18.04
N LEU A 340 -20.36 0.10 16.79
CA LEU A 340 -21.08 -0.46 15.65
C LEU A 340 -20.13 -1.13 14.63
N THR A 341 -20.67 -1.89 13.70
CA THR A 341 -19.88 -2.61 12.67
C THR A 341 -19.15 -1.68 11.71
N HIS A 342 -19.75 -0.55 11.31
CA HIS A 342 -19.07 0.45 10.45
C HIS A 342 -17.94 1.22 11.17
N ASP A 343 -17.89 1.18 12.50
CA ASP A 343 -16.82 1.83 13.28
C ASP A 343 -15.55 0.98 13.33
N GLN A 344 -15.63 -0.30 12.93
CA GLN A 344 -14.52 -1.24 13.03
C GLN A 344 -13.29 -0.81 12.24
N GLN A 345 -12.11 -0.96 12.86
CA GLN A 345 -10.82 -0.69 12.23
C GLN A 345 -10.09 -1.98 11.82
N ILE A 346 -10.76 -3.13 11.85
CA ILE A 346 -10.17 -4.44 11.49
C ILE A 346 -9.65 -4.46 10.04
N ARG A 347 -10.41 -3.90 9.09
CA ARG A 347 -9.97 -3.79 7.69
C ARG A 347 -8.68 -2.95 7.57
N LYS A 348 -8.62 -1.82 8.29
CA LYS A 348 -7.42 -0.98 8.31
C LYS A 348 -6.23 -1.67 8.97
N ALA A 349 -6.45 -2.43 10.04
CA ALA A 349 -5.40 -3.26 10.63
C ALA A 349 -4.86 -4.27 9.60
N ALA A 350 -5.74 -4.93 8.84
CA ALA A 350 -5.34 -5.83 7.75
C ALA A 350 -4.55 -5.10 6.64
N TYR A 351 -4.93 -3.87 6.30
CA TYR A 351 -4.17 -3.02 5.37
C TYR A 351 -2.78 -2.64 5.93
N SER A 352 -2.66 -2.50 7.25
CA SER A 352 -1.40 -2.32 7.97
C SER A 352 -0.65 -3.63 8.24
N ASN A 353 -0.84 -4.62 7.36
CA ASN A 353 -0.18 -5.93 7.38
C ASN A 353 -0.45 -6.80 8.63
N ILE A 354 -1.52 -6.52 9.38
CA ILE A 354 -1.86 -7.31 10.57
C ILE A 354 -2.79 -8.46 10.19
N PHE A 355 -2.51 -9.68 10.65
CA PHE A 355 -3.41 -10.84 10.45
C PHE A 355 -4.23 -11.19 11.70
N ALA A 356 -3.80 -10.75 12.88
CA ALA A 356 -4.47 -11.06 14.14
C ALA A 356 -4.32 -9.98 15.23
N ILE A 357 -5.35 -9.87 16.08
CA ILE A 357 -5.36 -9.07 17.32
C ILE A 357 -5.70 -9.96 18.52
N LEU A 358 -4.80 -10.03 19.48
CA LEU A 358 -4.97 -10.74 20.75
C LEU A 358 -5.06 -9.73 21.89
N PHE A 359 -6.26 -9.60 22.45
CA PHE A 359 -6.53 -8.75 23.61
C PHE A 359 -6.05 -9.41 24.91
N ASP A 360 -5.60 -8.58 25.86
CA ASP A 360 -4.99 -9.02 27.12
C ASP A 360 -5.98 -9.64 28.12
N LYS A 361 -7.27 -9.33 28.01
CA LYS A 361 -8.30 -9.65 29.01
C LYS A 361 -9.64 -9.93 28.36
N ASP A 362 -10.43 -10.74 29.05
CA ASP A 362 -11.84 -10.90 28.70
C ASP A 362 -12.66 -9.72 29.23
N SER A 363 -13.70 -9.37 28.49
CA SER A 363 -14.82 -8.57 29.00
C SER A 363 -16.10 -8.97 28.28
N ALA A 364 -17.26 -8.78 28.92
CA ALA A 364 -18.54 -9.08 28.30
C ALA A 364 -18.79 -8.25 27.03
N ASP A 365 -18.34 -7.00 27.02
CA ASP A 365 -18.40 -6.10 25.87
C ASP A 365 -17.54 -6.60 24.71
N LEU A 366 -16.26 -6.91 24.97
CA LEU A 366 -15.36 -7.46 23.95
C LEU A 366 -15.89 -8.80 23.41
N THR A 367 -16.42 -9.67 24.27
CA THR A 367 -16.98 -10.96 23.86
C THR A 367 -18.12 -10.77 22.86
N THR A 368 -19.06 -9.86 23.17
CA THR A 368 -20.17 -9.52 22.27
C THR A 368 -19.67 -8.95 20.94
N LYS A 369 -18.64 -8.09 20.98
CA LYS A 369 -18.02 -7.50 19.79
C LYS A 369 -17.32 -8.56 18.92
N ILE A 370 -16.62 -9.52 19.53
CA ILE A 370 -16.00 -10.66 18.83
C ILE A 370 -17.07 -11.56 18.21
N GLU A 371 -18.13 -11.90 18.94
CA GLU A 371 -19.25 -12.72 18.44
C GLU A 371 -19.92 -12.06 17.23
N ARG A 372 -20.15 -10.75 17.27
CA ARG A 372 -20.65 -9.97 16.12
C ARG A 372 -19.71 -10.07 14.93
N TYR A 373 -18.41 -9.90 15.16
CA TYR A 373 -17.38 -9.99 14.12
C TYR A 373 -17.32 -11.37 13.45
N GLN A 374 -17.57 -12.46 14.19
CA GLN A 374 -17.57 -13.81 13.61
C GLN A 374 -18.61 -13.98 12.48
N GLY A 375 -19.66 -13.17 12.45
CA GLY A 375 -20.69 -13.19 11.40
C GLY A 375 -20.25 -12.60 10.05
N ALA A 376 -19.22 -11.75 10.03
CA ALA A 376 -18.74 -11.08 8.82
C ALA A 376 -17.23 -10.81 8.92
N LYS A 377 -16.44 -11.87 8.76
CA LYS A 377 -14.97 -11.79 8.88
C LYS A 377 -14.34 -11.08 7.70
N VAL A 378 -13.23 -10.40 7.96
CA VAL A 378 -12.40 -9.78 6.93
C VAL A 378 -11.52 -10.88 6.30
N PRO A 379 -11.61 -11.13 4.99
CA PRO A 379 -10.70 -12.06 4.32
C PRO A 379 -9.30 -11.43 4.20
N LEU A 380 -8.27 -12.27 4.27
CA LEU A 380 -6.86 -11.84 4.22
C LEU A 380 -6.20 -12.16 2.88
N TYR A 381 -6.53 -13.31 2.31
CA TYR A 381 -6.02 -13.82 1.04
C TYR A 381 -6.98 -14.87 0.46
N TYR A 382 -6.93 -15.05 -0.85
CA TYR A 382 -7.78 -15.99 -1.57
C TYR A 382 -7.38 -17.43 -1.25
N VAL A 383 -8.37 -18.30 -1.00
CA VAL A 383 -8.16 -19.74 -0.82
C VAL A 383 -9.06 -20.51 -1.79
N GLY A 384 -8.47 -21.07 -2.84
CA GLY A 384 -9.14 -21.94 -3.81
C GLY A 384 -8.11 -22.79 -4.53
N ALA A 385 -8.57 -23.68 -5.43
CA ALA A 385 -7.67 -24.06 -6.53
C ALA A 385 -7.15 -22.75 -7.13
N GLU A 386 -5.86 -22.68 -7.50
CA GLU A 386 -5.27 -21.45 -8.02
C GLU A 386 -6.25 -20.79 -9.02
N LEU A 387 -6.11 -19.49 -9.25
CA LEU A 387 -6.38 -18.95 -10.58
C LEU A 387 -5.46 -19.70 -11.58
N GLU A 388 -5.59 -21.02 -11.71
CA GLU A 388 -4.89 -21.82 -12.67
C GLU A 388 -5.25 -21.19 -14.01
N LYS A 389 -4.26 -21.11 -14.88
CA LYS A 389 -4.42 -20.82 -16.31
C LYS A 389 -5.16 -21.98 -16.97
N GLY A 390 -6.33 -22.31 -16.46
CA GLY A 390 -7.33 -23.10 -17.14
C GLY A 390 -7.68 -22.43 -18.45
N SER A 391 -8.17 -23.25 -19.37
CA SER A 391 -8.63 -22.76 -20.65
C SER A 391 -9.68 -21.65 -20.46
N LEU A 392 -9.45 -20.49 -21.09
CA LEU A 392 -10.38 -19.34 -21.03
C LEU A 392 -11.80 -19.77 -21.38
N THR A 393 -11.96 -20.60 -22.40
CA THR A 393 -13.23 -21.16 -22.82
C THR A 393 -13.18 -22.67 -22.92
N ARG A 394 -14.34 -23.32 -23.02
CA ARG A 394 -14.42 -24.75 -23.38
C ARG A 394 -13.97 -25.07 -24.83
N ILE A 395 -13.77 -24.06 -25.68
CA ILE A 395 -13.43 -24.23 -27.10
C ILE A 395 -11.92 -24.13 -27.28
N GLU A 396 -11.24 -25.28 -27.44
CA GLU A 396 -9.78 -25.35 -27.55
C GLU A 396 -9.22 -24.52 -28.72
N ALA A 397 -9.94 -24.50 -29.85
CA ALA A 397 -9.56 -23.71 -31.02
C ALA A 397 -9.55 -22.20 -30.70
N LEU A 398 -10.58 -21.69 -30.01
CA LEU A 398 -10.64 -20.29 -29.60
C LEU A 398 -9.48 -19.92 -28.67
N ASN A 399 -9.20 -20.75 -27.66
CA ASN A 399 -8.11 -20.50 -26.72
C ASN A 399 -6.77 -20.46 -27.45
N SER A 400 -6.52 -21.41 -28.35
CA SER A 400 -5.31 -21.46 -29.16
C SER A 400 -5.17 -20.24 -30.07
N GLU A 401 -6.25 -19.82 -30.73
CA GLU A 401 -6.27 -18.62 -31.57
C GLU A 401 -5.96 -17.36 -30.76
N LEU A 402 -6.56 -17.19 -29.58
CA LEU A 402 -6.31 -16.04 -28.71
C LEU A 402 -4.87 -16.03 -28.18
N THR A 403 -4.28 -17.18 -27.83
CA THR A 403 -2.87 -17.26 -27.44
C THR A 403 -1.95 -16.95 -28.63
N ASN A 404 -2.24 -17.47 -29.83
CA ASN A 404 -1.38 -17.31 -31.00
C ASN A 404 -1.31 -15.87 -31.53
N VAL A 405 -2.31 -15.03 -31.27
CA VAL A 405 -2.28 -13.60 -31.67
C VAL A 405 -1.52 -12.70 -30.70
N THR A 406 -0.88 -13.25 -29.66
CA THR A 406 -0.17 -12.43 -28.62
C THR A 406 0.77 -11.39 -29.22
N ASP A 407 1.62 -11.78 -30.16
CA ASP A 407 2.58 -10.85 -30.78
C ASP A 407 1.87 -9.79 -31.63
N VAL A 408 0.82 -10.17 -32.36
CA VAL A 408 0.01 -9.24 -33.17
C VAL A 408 -0.68 -8.23 -32.26
N MET A 409 -1.32 -8.68 -31.19
CA MET A 409 -2.03 -7.80 -30.25
C MET A 409 -1.07 -6.83 -29.57
N ASN A 410 0.08 -7.30 -29.11
CA ASN A 410 1.06 -6.45 -28.43
C ASN A 410 1.75 -5.43 -29.36
N ASN A 411 1.95 -5.77 -30.64
CA ASN A 411 2.75 -4.95 -31.56
C ASN A 411 1.96 -4.22 -32.64
N GLU A 412 0.66 -4.49 -32.79
CA GLU A 412 -0.18 -3.87 -33.82
C GLU A 412 -1.48 -3.29 -33.28
N VAL A 413 -1.95 -3.73 -32.11
CA VAL A 413 -3.21 -3.26 -31.49
C VAL A 413 -2.92 -2.41 -30.26
N PHE A 414 -2.13 -2.92 -29.32
CA PHE A 414 -1.83 -2.25 -28.06
C PHE A 414 -0.70 -1.22 -28.25
N LEU A 415 -1.00 -0.21 -29.06
CA LEU A 415 -0.08 0.85 -29.42
C LEU A 415 -0.43 2.15 -28.71
N TYR A 416 0.60 2.93 -28.42
CA TYR A 416 0.47 4.30 -27.91
C TYR A 416 1.17 5.31 -28.81
N GLU A 417 0.67 6.54 -28.79
CA GLU A 417 1.22 7.62 -29.58
C GLU A 417 2.38 8.28 -28.82
N THR A 418 3.56 8.28 -29.43
CA THR A 418 4.73 8.99 -28.90
C THR A 418 4.61 10.49 -29.19
N PRO A 419 5.39 11.35 -28.50
CA PRO A 419 5.40 12.79 -28.79
C PRO A 419 5.90 13.15 -30.19
N GLN A 420 6.48 12.18 -30.92
CA GLN A 420 6.90 12.31 -32.32
C GLN A 420 5.80 11.81 -33.29
N SER A 421 4.57 11.59 -32.79
CA SER A 421 3.44 11.01 -33.52
C SER A 421 3.75 9.65 -34.15
N GLN A 422 4.58 8.85 -33.46
CA GLN A 422 4.82 7.46 -33.83
C GLN A 422 3.93 6.56 -32.98
N TRP A 423 3.45 5.46 -33.56
CA TRP A 423 2.74 4.43 -32.82
C TRP A 423 3.70 3.31 -32.46
N VAL A 424 3.86 3.05 -31.16
CA VAL A 424 4.79 2.02 -30.65
C VAL A 424 4.11 1.16 -29.58
N PRO A 425 4.58 -0.08 -29.33
CA PRO A 425 3.96 -1.00 -28.37
C PRO A 425 3.84 -0.42 -26.96
N SER A 426 2.68 -0.60 -26.33
CA SER A 426 2.44 -0.21 -24.94
C SER A 426 3.39 -0.95 -24.00
N THR A 427 3.92 -0.23 -23.00
CA THR A 427 4.70 -0.81 -21.90
C THR A 427 3.82 -1.14 -20.68
N VAL A 428 2.57 -0.68 -20.65
CA VAL A 428 1.65 -0.80 -19.52
C VAL A 428 0.62 -1.91 -19.74
N TYR A 429 0.12 -2.04 -20.96
CA TYR A 429 -0.96 -2.96 -21.34
C TYR A 429 -0.41 -4.07 -22.22
N LYS A 430 -0.57 -5.31 -21.77
CA LYS A 430 -0.09 -6.51 -22.45
C LYS A 430 -1.24 -7.51 -22.64
N TRP A 431 -1.19 -8.23 -23.76
CA TRP A 431 -2.19 -9.24 -24.12
C TRP A 431 -2.31 -10.40 -23.12
N PRO A 432 -1.21 -10.96 -22.57
CA PRO A 432 -1.32 -11.99 -21.54
C PRO A 432 -2.08 -11.51 -20.30
N ASP A 433 -1.76 -10.32 -19.78
CA ASP A 433 -2.45 -9.73 -18.62
C ASP A 433 -3.95 -9.52 -18.90
N PHE A 434 -4.31 -9.15 -20.13
CA PHE A 434 -5.72 -9.05 -20.54
C PHE A 434 -6.41 -10.41 -20.54
N LEU A 435 -5.77 -11.45 -21.09
CA LEU A 435 -6.33 -12.80 -21.11
C LEU A 435 -6.49 -13.38 -19.70
N ASP A 436 -5.53 -13.12 -18.79
CA ASP A 436 -5.63 -13.54 -17.39
C ASP A 436 -6.84 -12.85 -16.71
N GLY A 437 -7.03 -11.55 -16.92
CA GLY A 437 -8.20 -10.82 -16.41
C GLY A 437 -9.52 -11.25 -17.04
N LEU A 438 -9.54 -11.50 -18.34
CA LEU A 438 -10.70 -12.01 -19.06
C LEU A 438 -11.08 -13.42 -18.58
N ASN A 439 -10.09 -14.26 -18.29
CA ASN A 439 -10.29 -15.60 -17.75
C ASN A 439 -10.98 -15.55 -16.39
N ALA A 440 -10.50 -14.71 -15.48
CA ALA A 440 -11.14 -14.48 -14.18
C ALA A 440 -12.61 -14.01 -14.35
N MET A 441 -12.84 -13.01 -15.20
CA MET A 441 -14.17 -12.42 -15.38
C MET A 441 -15.15 -13.31 -16.16
N HIS A 442 -14.67 -14.20 -17.02
CA HIS A 442 -15.51 -15.16 -17.74
C HIS A 442 -15.82 -16.40 -16.87
N ASN A 443 -14.80 -17.03 -16.28
CA ASN A 443 -14.98 -18.30 -15.60
C ASN A 443 -15.49 -18.16 -14.17
N ILE A 444 -15.04 -17.15 -13.44
CA ILE A 444 -15.45 -16.89 -12.06
C ILE A 444 -16.58 -15.86 -12.05
N GLY A 445 -16.34 -14.70 -12.68
CA GLY A 445 -17.26 -13.57 -12.64
C GLY A 445 -17.28 -12.87 -11.29
N VAL A 446 -18.12 -11.83 -11.19
CA VAL A 446 -18.23 -10.95 -10.03
C VAL A 446 -19.68 -10.55 -9.83
N ALA A 447 -20.19 -10.64 -8.59
CA ALA A 447 -21.59 -10.36 -8.27
C ALA A 447 -22.58 -11.16 -9.16
N GLY A 448 -22.25 -12.42 -9.47
CA GLY A 448 -23.05 -13.26 -10.38
C GLY A 448 -22.95 -12.89 -11.87
N ASN A 449 -22.31 -11.78 -12.22
CA ASN A 449 -22.09 -11.36 -13.61
C ASN A 449 -20.79 -11.95 -14.17
N LYS A 450 -20.84 -12.44 -15.41
CA LYS A 450 -19.68 -12.98 -16.12
C LYS A 450 -19.46 -12.23 -17.42
N PHE A 451 -18.21 -12.17 -17.87
CA PHE A 451 -17.93 -11.70 -19.22
C PHE A 451 -18.46 -12.72 -20.22
N TRP A 452 -19.40 -12.33 -21.06
CA TRP A 452 -20.03 -13.27 -21.98
C TRP A 452 -19.16 -13.49 -23.21
N LEU A 453 -18.81 -14.75 -23.46
CA LEU A 453 -18.06 -15.17 -24.64
C LEU A 453 -18.81 -16.23 -25.46
N LEU A 454 -19.66 -17.03 -24.82
CA LEU A 454 -20.25 -18.22 -25.41
C LEU A 454 -21.75 -18.30 -25.15
N SER A 455 -22.47 -18.91 -26.10
CA SER A 455 -23.85 -19.36 -25.95
C SER A 455 -23.93 -20.87 -26.17
N ASP A 456 -24.77 -21.53 -25.37
CA ASP A 456 -25.07 -22.95 -25.53
C ASP A 456 -26.10 -23.22 -26.65
N GLU A 457 -26.61 -22.16 -27.29
CA GLU A 457 -27.65 -22.21 -28.34
C GLU A 457 -27.08 -22.32 -29.76
N VAL A 458 -25.76 -22.15 -29.92
CA VAL A 458 -25.07 -22.12 -31.23
C VAL A 458 -23.85 -23.03 -31.23
N ASP A 459 -23.34 -23.34 -32.42
CA ASP A 459 -22.14 -24.17 -32.57
C ASP A 459 -20.85 -23.41 -32.21
N ASP A 460 -19.74 -24.16 -32.10
CA ASP A 460 -18.44 -23.61 -31.74
C ASP A 460 -17.93 -22.57 -32.75
N ALA A 461 -18.29 -22.69 -34.03
CA ALA A 461 -17.84 -21.76 -35.06
C ALA A 461 -18.47 -20.37 -34.88
N ILE A 462 -19.77 -20.31 -34.57
CA ILE A 462 -20.45 -19.05 -34.25
C ILE A 462 -19.97 -18.51 -32.91
N ASN A 463 -19.79 -19.37 -31.89
CA ASN A 463 -19.26 -18.97 -30.59
C ASN A 463 -17.88 -18.32 -30.67
N ILE A 464 -16.98 -18.83 -31.53
CA ILE A 464 -15.68 -18.21 -31.79
C ILE A 464 -15.85 -16.76 -32.28
N ILE A 465 -16.83 -16.50 -33.15
CA ILE A 465 -17.11 -15.15 -33.66
C ILE A 465 -17.70 -14.27 -32.56
N TYR A 466 -18.67 -14.75 -31.78
CA TYR A 466 -19.23 -14.02 -30.63
C TYR A 466 -18.16 -13.60 -29.64
N ALA A 467 -17.28 -14.52 -29.23
CA ALA A 467 -16.20 -14.23 -28.29
C ALA A 467 -15.26 -13.13 -28.82
N LYS A 468 -14.83 -13.24 -30.09
CA LYS A 468 -13.95 -12.25 -30.72
C LYS A 468 -14.60 -10.87 -30.85
N VAL A 469 -15.90 -10.82 -31.17
CA VAL A 469 -16.66 -9.56 -31.24
C VAL A 469 -16.81 -8.92 -29.87
N ALA A 470 -17.12 -9.70 -28.84
CA ALA A 470 -17.22 -9.19 -27.46
C ALA A 470 -15.87 -8.64 -26.96
N ILE A 471 -14.78 -9.36 -27.20
CA ILE A 471 -13.42 -8.92 -26.90
C ILE A 471 -13.07 -7.64 -27.66
N ALA A 472 -13.36 -7.58 -28.96
CA ALA A 472 -13.08 -6.41 -29.79
C ALA A 472 -13.85 -5.17 -29.31
N ALA A 473 -15.11 -5.32 -28.91
CA ALA A 473 -15.94 -4.21 -28.46
C ALA A 473 -15.40 -3.56 -27.18
N PHE A 474 -14.95 -4.38 -26.23
CA PHE A 474 -14.28 -3.92 -25.02
C PHE A 474 -12.96 -3.23 -25.33
N LEU A 475 -12.07 -3.88 -26.09
CA LEU A 475 -10.74 -3.36 -26.40
C LEU A 475 -10.79 -2.06 -27.21
N ALA A 476 -11.80 -1.88 -28.06
CA ALA A 476 -12.00 -0.64 -28.79
C ALA A 476 -12.16 0.58 -27.87
N GLN A 477 -12.82 0.40 -26.72
CA GLN A 477 -12.96 1.45 -25.71
C GLN A 477 -11.62 1.65 -25.00
N SER A 478 -11.01 0.57 -24.50
CA SER A 478 -9.70 0.58 -23.84
C SER A 478 -8.61 1.30 -24.64
N MET A 479 -8.57 1.04 -25.95
CA MET A 479 -7.63 1.67 -26.87
C MET A 479 -7.78 3.20 -26.90
N GLN A 480 -9.02 3.69 -26.86
CA GLN A 480 -9.33 5.11 -26.88
C GLN A 480 -9.14 5.78 -25.51
N GLU A 481 -9.47 5.10 -24.40
CA GLU A 481 -9.36 5.69 -23.06
C GLU A 481 -7.92 5.78 -22.57
N THR A 482 -7.13 4.72 -22.68
CA THR A 482 -5.88 4.59 -21.88
C THR A 482 -4.69 4.06 -22.65
N ILE A 483 -4.87 3.04 -23.51
CA ILE A 483 -3.74 2.38 -24.18
C ILE A 483 -3.01 3.39 -25.10
N ARG A 484 -3.74 4.24 -25.83
CA ARG A 484 -3.15 5.27 -26.70
C ARG A 484 -2.22 6.25 -25.97
N TYR A 485 -2.38 6.41 -24.65
CA TYR A 485 -1.58 7.31 -23.81
C TYR A 485 -0.48 6.57 -23.03
N ASN A 486 -0.46 5.24 -23.09
CA ASN A 486 0.43 4.40 -22.29
C ASN A 486 0.39 4.74 -20.79
N ALA A 487 -0.82 4.99 -20.29
CA ALA A 487 -1.07 5.40 -18.92
C ALA A 487 -2.18 4.53 -18.31
N CYS A 488 -1.95 4.09 -17.08
CA CYS A 488 -2.95 3.45 -16.24
C CYS A 488 -3.67 4.48 -15.35
N ASP A 489 -2.92 5.45 -14.85
CA ASP A 489 -3.43 6.60 -14.10
C ASP A 489 -3.85 7.73 -15.05
N GLU A 490 -4.87 8.45 -14.64
CA GLU A 490 -5.36 9.64 -15.33
C GLU A 490 -4.28 10.72 -15.46
N ASN A 491 -4.15 11.27 -16.67
CA ASN A 491 -3.27 12.41 -16.90
C ASN A 491 -3.95 13.71 -16.46
N ASN A 492 -3.16 14.69 -16.04
CA ASN A 492 -3.65 16.04 -15.82
C ASN A 492 -3.91 16.73 -17.17
N TRP A 493 -5.18 16.89 -17.51
CA TRP A 493 -5.69 17.58 -18.70
C TRP A 493 -6.29 18.96 -18.37
N SER A 494 -6.23 19.38 -17.10
CA SER A 494 -6.89 20.59 -16.63
C SER A 494 -6.15 21.83 -17.12
N GLU A 495 -6.84 22.66 -17.90
CA GLU A 495 -6.32 23.91 -18.47
C GLU A 495 -7.36 25.03 -18.34
N VAL A 496 -6.91 26.28 -18.36
CA VAL A 496 -7.80 27.46 -18.27
C VAL A 496 -8.84 27.45 -19.38
N LYS A 497 -8.47 26.98 -20.58
CA LYS A 497 -9.39 26.86 -21.73
C LYS A 497 -10.57 25.89 -21.47
N TYR A 498 -10.44 25.01 -20.48
CA TYR A 498 -11.47 24.06 -20.05
C TYR A 498 -12.09 24.43 -18.70
N GLY A 499 -11.82 25.63 -18.17
CA GLY A 499 -12.42 26.15 -16.94
C GLY A 499 -11.63 25.91 -15.66
N ALA A 500 -10.39 25.43 -15.74
CA ALA A 500 -9.50 25.34 -14.57
C ALA A 500 -9.01 26.74 -14.13
N PRO A 501 -8.65 26.93 -12.84
CA PRO A 501 -8.15 28.22 -12.34
C PRO A 501 -6.77 28.62 -12.93
N THR A 502 -6.00 27.63 -13.38
CA THR A 502 -4.71 27.78 -14.05
C THR A 502 -4.46 26.58 -14.95
N ASP A 503 -3.38 26.58 -15.72
CA ASP A 503 -2.98 25.42 -16.51
C ASP A 503 -2.26 24.40 -15.62
N TYR A 504 -2.69 23.13 -15.73
CA TYR A 504 -2.23 21.98 -14.95
C TYR A 504 -2.20 22.22 -13.43
N PRO A 505 -3.34 22.63 -12.81
CA PRO A 505 -3.43 22.74 -11.36
C PRO A 505 -3.13 21.37 -10.74
N MET A 506 -2.39 21.35 -9.63
CA MET A 506 -2.14 20.10 -8.90
C MET A 506 -3.44 19.51 -8.32
N SER A 507 -4.46 20.35 -8.06
CA SER A 507 -5.80 19.91 -7.64
C SER A 507 -6.56 19.08 -8.69
N ALA A 508 -6.03 18.92 -9.90
CA ALA A 508 -6.58 17.99 -10.89
C ALA A 508 -6.66 16.54 -10.36
N SER A 509 -5.87 16.18 -9.34
CA SER A 509 -5.98 14.89 -8.64
C SER A 509 -7.30 14.68 -7.89
N CYS A 510 -8.02 15.77 -7.59
CA CYS A 510 -9.31 15.78 -6.93
C CYS A 510 -10.48 15.72 -7.92
N GLY A 511 -10.25 16.08 -9.18
CA GLY A 511 -11.26 16.20 -10.20
C GLY A 511 -10.82 17.05 -11.38
N GLN A 512 -11.32 16.73 -12.58
CA GLN A 512 -11.04 17.48 -13.81
C GLN A 512 -12.34 17.82 -14.55
N LEU A 513 -12.34 18.89 -15.36
CA LEU A 513 -13.50 19.33 -16.14
C LEU A 513 -14.74 19.62 -15.28
N GLY A 514 -14.54 20.21 -14.09
CA GLY A 514 -15.60 20.53 -13.14
C GLY A 514 -16.12 19.36 -12.30
N GLN A 515 -15.55 18.16 -12.47
CA GLN A 515 -15.85 17.00 -11.65
C GLN A 515 -15.19 17.10 -10.27
N LYS A 516 -15.74 16.39 -9.28
CA LYS A 516 -15.18 16.23 -7.94
C LYS A 516 -15.22 14.77 -7.53
N TYR A 517 -14.12 14.06 -7.70
CA TYR A 517 -14.07 12.60 -7.58
C TYR A 517 -14.36 12.11 -6.16
N ALA A 518 -14.03 12.89 -5.14
CA ALA A 518 -14.38 12.58 -3.75
C ALA A 518 -15.89 12.69 -3.45
N ASP A 519 -16.64 13.46 -4.26
CA ASP A 519 -18.10 13.58 -4.13
C ASP A 519 -18.83 12.44 -4.86
N TYR A 520 -18.11 11.60 -5.62
CA TYR A 520 -18.72 10.48 -6.34
C TYR A 520 -19.14 9.45 -5.32
N GLY A 521 -20.45 9.28 -5.18
CA GLY A 521 -21.01 8.39 -4.17
C GLY A 521 -21.74 9.07 -3.03
N VAL A 522 -21.90 10.40 -3.08
CA VAL A 522 -22.71 11.11 -2.09
C VAL A 522 -24.13 11.28 -2.63
N ASN A 523 -25.12 10.91 -1.85
CA ASN A 523 -26.52 11.18 -2.16
C ASN A 523 -26.76 12.70 -2.08
N PRO A 524 -27.22 13.36 -3.17
CA PRO A 524 -27.37 14.81 -3.21
C PRO A 524 -28.53 15.32 -2.35
N VAL A 525 -29.46 14.46 -1.95
CA VAL A 525 -30.63 14.80 -1.12
C VAL A 525 -30.31 14.62 0.37
N SER A 526 -29.75 13.47 0.76
CA SER A 526 -29.47 13.16 2.17
C SER A 526 -28.10 13.68 2.63
N GLY A 527 -27.15 13.88 1.71
CA GLY A 527 -25.76 14.20 2.00
C GLY A 527 -24.95 13.02 2.55
N LEU A 528 -25.53 11.82 2.59
CA LEU A 528 -24.88 10.61 3.06
C LEU A 528 -24.18 9.88 1.91
N ASP A 529 -23.13 9.14 2.24
CA ASP A 529 -22.46 8.23 1.32
C ASP A 529 -23.39 7.07 0.95
N PHE A 530 -23.41 6.69 -0.33
CA PHE A 530 -24.01 5.45 -0.78
C PHE A 530 -23.26 4.26 -0.17
N ALA A 531 -23.95 3.13 -0.04
CA ALA A 531 -23.45 1.97 0.70
C ALA A 531 -22.09 1.44 0.22
N TYR A 532 -21.80 1.54 -1.08
CA TYR A 532 -20.53 1.08 -1.68
C TYR A 532 -19.49 2.18 -1.84
N SER A 533 -19.70 3.38 -1.31
CA SER A 533 -18.71 4.44 -1.40
C SER A 533 -17.56 4.18 -0.45
N CYS A 534 -16.33 4.12 -0.99
CA CYS A 534 -15.15 4.11 -0.14
C CYS A 534 -15.20 5.30 0.84
N PRO A 535 -14.82 5.11 2.12
CA PRO A 535 -14.75 6.23 3.05
C PRO A 535 -13.75 7.28 2.56
N ARG A 536 -14.02 8.56 2.85
CA ARG A 536 -13.01 9.62 2.63
C ARG A 536 -11.83 9.40 3.55
N ASP A 537 -10.63 9.60 3.02
CA ASP A 537 -9.40 9.50 3.79
C ASP A 537 -8.53 10.74 3.58
N ASN A 538 -8.65 11.69 4.50
CA ASN A 538 -7.81 12.89 4.53
C ASN A 538 -6.35 12.57 4.91
N LYS A 539 -6.04 11.32 5.29
CA LYS A 539 -4.68 10.84 5.54
C LYS A 539 -4.06 10.10 4.35
N MET A 540 -4.76 10.03 3.21
CA MET A 540 -4.24 9.36 2.03
C MET A 540 -3.01 10.08 1.45
N GLU A 541 -1.91 9.35 1.33
CA GLU A 541 -0.68 9.78 0.65
C GLU A 541 -0.37 8.83 -0.51
N VAL A 542 -0.63 9.29 -1.74
CA VAL A 542 -0.45 8.47 -2.95
C VAL A 542 -0.08 9.32 -4.16
N SER A 543 0.79 8.79 -5.00
CA SER A 543 1.17 9.36 -6.30
C SER A 543 0.76 8.40 -7.42
N ALA A 544 0.30 8.94 -8.55
CA ALA A 544 0.16 8.17 -9.77
C ALA A 544 1.53 7.61 -10.22
N LEU A 545 1.52 6.41 -10.80
CA LEU A 545 2.74 5.75 -11.28
C LEU A 545 2.98 6.01 -12.75
N THR A 546 1.90 6.16 -13.50
CA THR A 546 1.94 6.39 -14.94
C THR A 546 1.43 7.78 -15.27
N HIS A 547 1.90 8.32 -16.39
CA HIS A 547 1.54 9.64 -16.85
C HIS A 547 1.93 9.78 -18.34
N ALA A 548 1.46 10.88 -18.93
CA ALA A 548 1.74 11.30 -20.29
C ALA A 548 3.24 11.60 -20.52
N LYS A 549 3.75 11.28 -21.71
CA LYS A 549 5.20 11.35 -22.01
C LYS A 549 5.62 12.46 -22.99
N TRP A 550 4.77 13.44 -23.27
CA TRP A 550 5.12 14.57 -24.15
C TRP A 550 6.12 15.54 -23.52
N TYR A 551 6.70 16.42 -24.34
CA TYR A 551 7.68 17.39 -23.86
C TYR A 551 7.04 18.37 -22.87
N GLY A 552 7.53 18.39 -21.63
CA GLY A 552 6.93 19.18 -20.55
C GLY A 552 5.60 18.63 -20.04
N ALA A 553 5.34 17.34 -20.25
CA ALA A 553 4.12 16.68 -19.75
C ALA A 553 3.94 16.91 -18.25
N PRO A 554 2.68 17.13 -17.80
CA PRO A 554 2.36 17.23 -16.39
C PRO A 554 2.92 16.06 -15.59
N ALA A 555 3.39 16.36 -14.39
CA ALA A 555 3.77 15.33 -13.44
C ALA A 555 2.60 14.38 -13.16
N PRO A 556 2.88 13.13 -12.73
CA PRO A 556 1.88 12.28 -12.13
C PRO A 556 1.08 13.02 -11.06
N VAL A 557 -0.24 12.88 -11.11
CA VAL A 557 -1.15 13.46 -10.10
C VAL A 557 -0.90 12.81 -8.73
N PHE A 558 -1.23 13.52 -7.65
CA PHE A 558 -1.00 13.04 -6.30
C PHE A 558 -2.04 13.54 -5.28
N ALA A 559 -2.14 12.84 -4.17
CA ALA A 559 -2.89 13.26 -2.99
C ALA A 559 -1.98 13.19 -1.75
N ALA A 560 -2.15 14.15 -0.85
CA ALA A 560 -1.41 14.25 0.39
C ALA A 560 -2.24 15.00 1.44
N PRO A 561 -2.09 14.71 2.74
CA PRO A 561 -2.67 15.48 3.82
C PRO A 561 -2.15 16.91 3.82
N ASP A 562 -2.97 17.87 4.22
CA ASP A 562 -2.54 19.27 4.31
C ASP A 562 -1.38 19.41 5.30
N ALA A 563 -1.43 18.69 6.42
CA ALA A 563 -0.36 18.69 7.42
C ALA A 563 1.03 18.32 6.84
N VAL A 564 1.09 17.42 5.84
CA VAL A 564 2.35 17.03 5.17
C VAL A 564 2.88 18.17 4.30
N LEU A 565 1.99 18.83 3.56
CA LEU A 565 2.36 19.92 2.65
C LEU A 565 2.68 21.21 3.43
N GLU A 566 1.95 21.49 4.52
CA GLU A 566 2.19 22.62 5.42
C GLU A 566 3.54 22.53 6.13
N GLU A 567 3.89 21.35 6.67
CA GLU A 567 5.19 21.10 7.31
C GLU A 567 6.36 21.45 6.37
N ARG A 568 6.16 21.28 5.06
CA ARG A 568 7.15 21.55 4.01
C ARG A 568 7.03 22.95 3.38
N GLY A 569 6.08 23.76 3.82
CA GLY A 569 5.84 25.10 3.25
C GLY A 569 5.33 25.08 1.80
N LEU A 570 4.65 24.01 1.40
CA LEU A 570 4.17 23.80 0.02
C LEU A 570 2.75 24.32 -0.23
N LEU A 571 2.06 24.81 0.81
CA LEU A 571 0.75 25.45 0.68
C LEU A 571 0.84 26.97 0.75
N VAL A 572 0.06 27.64 -0.10
CA VAL A 572 -0.16 29.09 -0.05
C VAL A 572 -1.64 29.33 0.23
N ASN A 573 -1.95 29.87 1.41
CA ASN A 573 -3.34 30.04 1.89
C ASN A 573 -4.17 28.74 1.84
N GLY A 574 -3.56 27.60 2.22
CA GLY A 574 -4.21 26.28 2.20
C GLY A 574 -4.40 25.69 0.80
N SER A 575 -3.82 26.29 -0.24
CA SER A 575 -3.92 25.82 -1.62
C SER A 575 -2.58 25.34 -2.16
N VAL A 576 -2.60 24.28 -2.95
CA VAL A 576 -1.45 23.88 -3.78
C VAL A 576 -1.32 24.79 -5.01
N GLY A 577 -0.17 24.73 -5.67
CA GLY A 577 0.05 25.47 -6.91
C GLY A 577 -0.22 24.63 -8.15
N ARG A 578 0.66 24.67 -9.14
CA ARG A 578 0.45 24.03 -10.46
C ARG A 578 1.72 23.40 -11.02
N TRP A 579 1.55 22.57 -12.03
CA TRP A 579 2.65 22.21 -12.91
C TRP A 579 2.86 23.30 -13.97
N THR A 580 4.10 23.71 -14.20
CA THR A 580 4.46 24.47 -15.40
C THR A 580 5.17 23.57 -16.38
N ASN A 581 4.83 23.65 -17.67
CA ASN A 581 5.56 22.95 -18.73
C ASN A 581 6.80 23.73 -19.21
N SER A 582 7.06 24.90 -18.62
CA SER A 582 8.24 25.73 -18.90
C SER A 582 9.54 25.07 -18.42
N GLY A 583 10.67 25.60 -18.90
CA GLY A 583 12.00 25.16 -18.48
C GLY A 583 12.57 24.03 -19.34
N HIS A 584 13.76 23.57 -18.97
CA HIS A 584 14.45 22.48 -19.65
C HIS A 584 15.32 21.72 -18.65
N CYS A 585 15.24 20.40 -18.69
CA CYS A 585 16.09 19.53 -17.89
C CYS A 585 17.37 19.22 -18.66
N ASN A 586 18.51 19.71 -18.17
CA ASN A 586 19.82 19.48 -18.80
C ASN A 586 20.21 17.99 -18.80
N VAL A 587 19.72 17.23 -17.83
CA VAL A 587 19.86 15.78 -17.74
C VAL A 587 18.46 15.18 -17.69
N VAL A 588 18.18 14.26 -18.61
CA VAL A 588 16.93 13.50 -18.62
C VAL A 588 17.11 12.31 -17.69
N PRO A 589 16.30 12.17 -16.62
CA PRO A 589 16.44 11.08 -15.67
C PRO A 589 16.05 9.75 -16.32
N ASP A 590 16.91 8.74 -16.21
CA ASP A 590 16.62 7.34 -16.57
C ASP A 590 16.08 6.54 -15.36
N LYS A 591 16.26 7.07 -14.15
CA LYS A 591 15.76 6.54 -12.87
C LYS A 591 15.23 7.68 -11.99
N VAL A 592 14.38 7.33 -11.03
CA VAL A 592 13.87 8.23 -9.98
C VAL A 592 13.85 7.52 -8.65
N ASP A 593 13.89 8.29 -7.56
CA ASP A 593 13.76 7.77 -6.20
C ASP A 593 12.31 7.34 -5.94
N THR A 594 12.11 6.02 -5.90
CA THR A 594 10.79 5.40 -5.71
C THR A 594 10.34 5.37 -4.25
N SER A 595 11.24 5.65 -3.30
CA SER A 595 10.86 5.80 -1.89
C SER A 595 10.17 7.13 -1.60
N LYS A 596 10.37 8.10 -2.48
CA LYS A 596 9.77 9.43 -2.44
C LYS A 596 8.47 9.49 -3.25
N GLN A 597 7.48 10.18 -2.71
CA GLN A 597 6.30 10.61 -3.44
C GLN A 597 6.69 11.61 -4.52
N VAL A 598 5.84 11.77 -5.54
CA VAL A 598 6.17 12.57 -6.73
C VAL A 598 6.51 14.02 -6.39
N TRP A 599 5.87 14.58 -5.36
CA TRP A 599 6.07 15.96 -4.89
C TRP A 599 7.31 16.15 -4.01
N GLU A 600 7.95 15.06 -3.57
CA GLU A 600 9.16 15.08 -2.73
C GLU A 600 10.45 14.94 -3.54
N ARG A 601 10.34 14.61 -4.83
CA ARG A 601 11.47 14.40 -5.71
C ARG A 601 12.07 15.72 -6.17
N ASP A 602 13.38 15.71 -6.41
CA ASP A 602 14.12 16.89 -6.86
C ASP A 602 13.60 17.40 -8.22
N GLU A 603 13.81 18.69 -8.48
CA GLU A 603 13.57 19.28 -9.78
C GLU A 603 14.26 18.49 -10.90
N CYS A 604 13.57 18.31 -12.04
CA CYS A 604 14.02 17.49 -13.16
C CYS A 604 14.26 15.99 -12.84
N LYS A 605 13.77 15.50 -11.70
CA LYS A 605 13.78 14.07 -11.32
C LYS A 605 12.41 13.56 -10.86
N ILE A 606 11.34 14.22 -11.31
CA ILE A 606 9.97 13.93 -10.90
C ILE A 606 9.51 12.58 -11.48
N TYR A 607 9.87 12.30 -12.73
CA TYR A 607 9.56 11.05 -13.42
C TYR A 607 10.64 10.68 -14.45
N VAL A 608 10.75 9.39 -14.77
CA VAL A 608 11.70 8.90 -15.78
C VAL A 608 11.37 9.49 -17.15
N GLY A 609 12.38 10.06 -17.83
CA GLY A 609 12.23 10.69 -19.13
C GLY A 609 11.80 12.16 -19.09
N GLN A 610 11.79 12.82 -17.93
CA GLN A 610 11.46 14.24 -17.80
C GLN A 610 12.40 15.12 -18.62
N LYS A 611 11.84 15.91 -19.53
CA LYS A 611 12.59 16.82 -20.42
C LYS A 611 12.42 18.30 -20.06
N ALA A 612 11.32 18.63 -19.38
CA ALA A 612 10.96 19.98 -18.99
C ALA A 612 9.88 19.92 -17.91
N GLY A 613 9.54 21.08 -17.38
CA GLY A 613 8.49 21.29 -16.40
C GLY A 613 8.91 21.06 -14.97
N THR A 614 8.20 21.70 -14.06
CA THR A 614 8.46 21.67 -12.61
C THR A 614 7.20 22.04 -11.83
N PHE A 615 7.16 21.71 -10.55
CA PHE A 615 6.11 22.15 -9.65
C PHE A 615 6.33 23.62 -9.25
N LEU A 616 5.28 24.42 -9.33
CA LEU A 616 5.24 25.78 -8.78
C LEU A 616 4.25 25.81 -7.63
N TRP A 617 4.72 26.08 -6.42
CA TRP A 617 3.91 26.11 -5.19
C TRP A 617 3.40 27.53 -4.91
N ASP A 618 2.57 28.07 -5.80
CA ASP A 618 2.10 29.46 -5.81
C ASP A 618 0.64 29.64 -5.39
N GLY A 619 -0.03 28.57 -4.94
CA GLY A 619 -1.46 28.59 -4.55
C GLY A 619 -2.44 28.70 -5.72
N SER A 620 -1.96 28.63 -6.97
CA SER A 620 -2.77 28.84 -8.17
C SER A 620 -3.85 27.78 -8.42
N SER A 621 -3.80 26.61 -7.76
CA SER A 621 -4.91 25.65 -7.82
C SER A 621 -6.15 26.13 -7.06
N GLN A 622 -6.01 27.09 -6.14
CA GLN A 622 -7.09 27.60 -5.27
C GLN A 622 -7.75 26.56 -4.36
N GLU A 623 -7.20 25.35 -4.31
CA GLU A 623 -7.70 24.21 -3.54
C GLU A 623 -6.52 23.37 -3.03
N SER A 624 -6.77 22.57 -2.00
CA SER A 624 -5.88 21.53 -1.47
C SER A 624 -6.00 20.22 -2.28
N VAL A 625 -5.11 19.26 -2.02
CA VAL A 625 -5.20 17.86 -2.50
C VAL A 625 -5.52 16.85 -1.39
N GLU A 626 -5.87 17.32 -0.19
CA GLU A 626 -6.28 16.48 0.94
C GLU A 626 -7.61 15.78 0.65
N GLY A 627 -7.69 14.48 0.95
CA GLY A 627 -8.91 13.69 0.74
C GLY A 627 -9.20 13.36 -0.73
N CYS A 628 -8.27 13.69 -1.63
CA CYS A 628 -8.32 13.30 -3.04
C CYS A 628 -7.81 11.86 -3.21
N GLY A 629 -7.28 11.48 -4.39
CA GLY A 629 -6.77 10.12 -4.61
C GLY A 629 -7.65 9.23 -5.49
N TRP A 630 -8.79 9.74 -5.96
CA TRP A 630 -9.82 8.99 -6.68
C TRP A 630 -9.88 9.25 -8.19
N TRP A 631 -8.76 9.69 -8.77
CA TRP A 631 -8.61 9.86 -10.23
C TRP A 631 -8.72 8.53 -10.98
N GLY A 632 -8.93 8.63 -12.30
CA GLY A 632 -9.10 7.49 -13.19
C GLY A 632 -7.94 6.50 -13.13
N ARG A 633 -8.24 5.21 -12.90
CA ARG A 633 -7.25 4.13 -12.94
C ARG A 633 -7.70 2.93 -13.77
N GLY A 634 -6.72 2.23 -14.33
CA GLY A 634 -6.95 1.03 -15.14
C GLY A 634 -7.49 1.36 -16.52
N VAL A 635 -7.84 0.31 -17.26
CA VAL A 635 -8.04 0.38 -18.71
C VAL A 635 -9.25 1.21 -19.17
N ILE A 636 -10.22 1.43 -18.29
CA ILE A 636 -11.41 2.26 -18.56
C ILE A 636 -11.51 3.47 -17.63
N GLN A 637 -10.44 3.81 -16.91
CA GLN A 637 -10.39 4.96 -15.99
C GLN A 637 -11.48 4.91 -14.90
N THR A 638 -11.49 3.83 -14.11
CA THR A 638 -12.32 3.74 -12.90
C THR A 638 -12.04 4.95 -12.01
N THR A 639 -13.07 5.79 -11.79
CA THR A 639 -12.93 7.13 -11.19
C THR A 639 -13.94 7.33 -10.06
N GLY A 640 -13.53 7.93 -8.95
CA GLY A 640 -14.39 8.34 -7.84
C GLY A 640 -14.71 7.25 -6.81
N ARG A 641 -14.99 7.65 -5.56
CA ARG A 641 -15.11 6.75 -4.39
C ARG A 641 -16.13 5.64 -4.57
N GLN A 642 -17.27 5.93 -5.18
CA GLN A 642 -18.31 4.93 -5.44
C GLN A 642 -17.82 3.80 -6.34
N ASN A 643 -17.09 4.11 -7.42
CA ASN A 643 -16.66 3.09 -8.38
C ASN A 643 -15.53 2.23 -7.79
N PHE A 644 -14.55 2.86 -7.14
CA PHE A 644 -13.50 2.13 -6.41
C PHE A 644 -14.08 1.27 -5.28
N GLY A 645 -15.06 1.79 -4.54
CA GLY A 645 -15.66 1.06 -3.43
C GLY A 645 -16.53 -0.10 -3.88
N THR A 646 -17.29 0.06 -4.97
CA THR A 646 -18.02 -1.04 -5.60
C THR A 646 -17.05 -2.13 -6.06
N LEU A 647 -15.94 -1.76 -6.71
CA LEU A 647 -14.90 -2.71 -7.11
C LEU A 647 -14.29 -3.42 -5.88
N ASN A 648 -13.93 -2.66 -4.84
CA ASN A 648 -13.34 -3.19 -3.61
C ASN A 648 -14.29 -4.14 -2.87
N HIS A 649 -15.59 -3.86 -2.87
CA HIS A 649 -16.59 -4.68 -2.21
C HIS A 649 -16.67 -6.10 -2.82
N TYR A 650 -16.63 -6.19 -4.14
CA TYR A 650 -16.80 -7.47 -4.81
C TYR A 650 -15.49 -8.20 -5.13
N LEU A 651 -14.36 -7.50 -5.22
CA LEU A 651 -13.08 -8.10 -5.58
C LEU A 651 -12.06 -8.11 -4.45
N GLY A 652 -12.10 -7.12 -3.56
CA GLY A 652 -11.12 -6.92 -2.51
C GLY A 652 -11.66 -7.16 -1.11
N ARG A 653 -11.02 -6.54 -0.13
CA ARG A 653 -11.49 -6.49 1.26
C ARG A 653 -12.64 -5.49 1.37
N SER A 654 -13.87 -6.01 1.34
CA SER A 654 -15.07 -5.19 1.44
C SER A 654 -15.01 -4.16 2.59
N HIS A 655 -15.38 -2.93 2.26
CA HIS A 655 -15.49 -1.81 3.18
C HIS A 655 -16.93 -1.55 3.66
N VAL A 656 -17.90 -2.23 3.03
CA VAL A 656 -19.33 -2.07 3.28
C VAL A 656 -19.68 -2.62 4.65
N ASP A 657 -20.51 -1.88 5.39
CA ASP A 657 -21.02 -2.30 6.68
C ASP A 657 -21.86 -3.59 6.53
N PRO A 658 -21.47 -4.71 7.17
CA PRO A 658 -22.23 -5.95 7.14
C PRO A 658 -23.69 -5.82 7.59
N GLU A 659 -24.01 -4.84 8.45
CA GLU A 659 -25.40 -4.61 8.87
C GLU A 659 -26.27 -3.98 7.76
N THR A 660 -25.67 -3.46 6.69
CA THR A 660 -26.42 -2.88 5.56
C THR A 660 -26.81 -3.92 4.51
N ILE A 661 -26.20 -5.10 4.55
CA ILE A 661 -26.46 -6.18 3.58
C ILE A 661 -27.94 -6.59 3.59
N GLY A 662 -28.53 -6.67 2.40
CA GLY A 662 -29.94 -6.99 2.18
C GLY A 662 -30.91 -5.82 2.40
N LYS A 663 -30.43 -4.65 2.86
CA LYS A 663 -31.25 -3.44 2.98
C LYS A 663 -31.24 -2.65 1.67
N THR A 664 -32.35 -1.99 1.37
CA THR A 664 -32.41 -1.01 0.28
C THR A 664 -32.02 0.36 0.82
N ILE A 665 -30.90 0.90 0.33
CA ILE A 665 -30.38 2.23 0.66
C ILE A 665 -30.36 3.02 -0.64
N ASP A 666 -31.08 4.14 -0.68
CA ASP A 666 -31.14 5.04 -1.84
C ASP A 666 -31.53 4.35 -3.16
N GLY A 667 -32.49 3.42 -3.07
CA GLY A 667 -33.00 2.67 -4.21
C GLY A 667 -32.14 1.47 -4.63
N ILE A 668 -30.99 1.26 -3.99
CA ILE A 668 -30.09 0.14 -4.26
C ILE A 668 -30.17 -0.86 -3.11
N THR A 669 -30.44 -2.13 -3.42
CA THR A 669 -30.32 -3.21 -2.44
C THR A 669 -28.85 -3.57 -2.29
N VAL A 670 -28.33 -3.49 -1.08
CA VAL A 670 -26.91 -3.80 -0.81
C VAL A 670 -26.73 -5.31 -0.82
N GLU A 671 -25.88 -5.80 -1.71
CA GLU A 671 -25.55 -7.22 -1.87
C GLU A 671 -24.39 -7.60 -0.95
N ALA A 672 -24.34 -8.89 -0.59
CA ALA A 672 -23.24 -9.41 0.20
C ALA A 672 -21.95 -9.49 -0.64
N PRO A 673 -20.76 -9.25 -0.04
CA PRO A 673 -19.51 -9.49 -0.74
C PRO A 673 -19.30 -11.00 -0.94
N PRO A 674 -18.48 -11.43 -1.91
CA PRO A 674 -18.09 -12.83 -2.02
C PRO A 674 -17.41 -13.32 -0.74
N THR A 675 -17.68 -14.56 -0.34
CA THR A 675 -17.07 -15.17 0.86
C THR A 675 -15.56 -15.40 0.71
N ASN A 676 -15.08 -15.51 -0.53
CA ASN A 676 -13.68 -15.68 -0.90
C ASN A 676 -13.38 -14.82 -2.13
N PRO A 677 -13.24 -13.49 -1.96
CA PRO A 677 -13.07 -12.56 -3.06
C PRO A 677 -11.71 -12.78 -3.73
N LEU A 678 -11.66 -12.57 -5.06
CA LEU A 678 -10.51 -12.98 -5.87
C LEU A 678 -9.20 -12.32 -5.45
N TYR A 679 -9.30 -11.06 -5.01
CA TYR A 679 -8.19 -10.22 -4.57
C TYR A 679 -8.36 -9.86 -3.10
N ALA A 680 -8.68 -10.86 -2.27
CA ALA A 680 -8.90 -10.73 -0.82
C ALA A 680 -7.75 -10.08 -0.04
N ASP A 681 -6.57 -10.00 -0.64
CA ASP A 681 -5.38 -9.34 -0.13
C ASP A 681 -5.32 -7.83 -0.42
N LEU A 682 -6.11 -7.35 -1.38
CA LEU A 682 -6.16 -5.94 -1.79
C LEU A 682 -7.25 -5.15 -1.01
N ASP A 683 -6.93 -3.92 -0.63
CA ASP A 683 -7.91 -2.91 -0.17
C ASP A 683 -7.80 -1.66 -1.05
N LEU A 684 -8.64 -1.61 -2.08
CA LEU A 684 -8.64 -0.51 -3.05
C LEU A 684 -9.22 0.79 -2.48
N CYS A 685 -9.90 0.73 -1.33
CA CYS A 685 -10.36 1.93 -0.64
C CYS A 685 -9.24 2.57 0.19
N SER A 686 -8.32 1.77 0.73
CA SER A 686 -7.15 2.28 1.45
C SER A 686 -5.97 2.60 0.50
N ASN A 687 -5.83 1.88 -0.61
CA ASN A 687 -4.85 2.18 -1.64
C ASN A 687 -5.43 1.95 -3.06
N PRO A 688 -6.08 2.98 -3.65
CA PRO A 688 -6.60 2.86 -5.02
C PRO A 688 -5.49 2.69 -6.08
N GLY A 689 -4.24 3.01 -5.74
CA GLY A 689 -3.06 2.86 -6.61
C GLY A 689 -2.76 1.41 -6.99
N LEU A 690 -3.22 0.42 -6.21
CA LEU A 690 -3.02 -1.01 -6.46
C LEU A 690 -3.50 -1.45 -7.85
N ILE A 691 -4.49 -0.78 -8.42
CA ILE A 691 -4.95 -1.04 -9.80
C ILE A 691 -3.81 -0.88 -10.82
N CYS A 692 -2.91 0.07 -10.58
CA CYS A 692 -1.83 0.42 -11.52
C CYS A 692 -0.44 -0.02 -11.04
N SER A 693 -0.27 -0.31 -9.74
CA SER A 693 1.01 -0.67 -9.15
C SER A 693 1.28 -2.16 -9.09
N SER A 694 0.25 -3.00 -8.92
CA SER A 694 0.45 -4.40 -8.59
C SER A 694 1.23 -5.15 -9.67
N GLU A 695 2.34 -5.77 -9.25
CA GLU A 695 3.14 -6.65 -10.11
C GLU A 695 2.77 -8.13 -9.93
N GLU A 696 2.16 -8.50 -8.79
CA GLU A 696 1.61 -9.84 -8.56
C GLU A 696 0.28 -10.06 -9.30
N ASN A 697 -0.57 -9.03 -9.35
CA ASN A 697 -1.91 -9.09 -9.95
C ASN A 697 -2.03 -8.11 -11.14
N LYS A 698 -1.16 -8.22 -12.16
CA LYS A 698 -1.09 -7.25 -13.27
C LYS A 698 -2.40 -7.11 -14.04
N GLU A 699 -3.21 -8.16 -14.06
CA GLU A 699 -4.51 -8.20 -14.69
C GLU A 699 -5.56 -7.31 -14.01
N ILE A 700 -5.33 -6.85 -12.77
CA ILE A 700 -6.29 -6.00 -12.04
C ILE A 700 -6.64 -4.72 -12.80
N LYS A 701 -5.69 -4.16 -13.57
CA LYS A 701 -5.90 -2.97 -14.42
C LYS A 701 -6.91 -3.23 -15.54
N TRP A 702 -7.01 -4.47 -16.01
CA TRP A 702 -8.01 -4.92 -16.98
C TRP A 702 -9.31 -5.27 -16.29
N ILE A 703 -9.25 -5.96 -15.15
CA ILE A 703 -10.42 -6.37 -14.38
C ILE A 703 -11.24 -5.18 -13.92
N ALA A 704 -10.61 -4.07 -13.54
CA ALA A 704 -11.33 -2.84 -13.20
C ALA A 704 -12.28 -2.40 -14.34
N GLY A 705 -11.84 -2.53 -15.60
CA GLY A 705 -12.67 -2.22 -16.77
C GLY A 705 -13.65 -3.34 -17.15
N LEU A 706 -13.23 -4.60 -17.04
CA LEU A 706 -14.11 -5.75 -17.31
C LEU A 706 -15.25 -5.84 -16.30
N PHE A 707 -15.00 -5.46 -15.03
CA PHE A 707 -16.01 -5.35 -13.99
C PHE A 707 -17.08 -4.33 -14.37
N TYR A 708 -16.67 -3.12 -14.77
CA TYR A 708 -17.60 -2.12 -15.31
C TYR A 708 -18.36 -2.67 -16.54
N TRP A 709 -17.67 -3.34 -17.46
CA TRP A 709 -18.29 -3.91 -18.65
C TRP A 709 -19.39 -4.91 -18.32
N VAL A 710 -19.15 -5.84 -17.38
CA VAL A 710 -20.14 -6.87 -17.03
C VAL A 710 -21.30 -6.35 -16.21
N THR A 711 -21.09 -5.31 -15.40
CA THR A 711 -22.11 -4.76 -14.51
C THR A 711 -22.89 -3.59 -15.11
N SER A 712 -22.34 -2.90 -16.10
CA SER A 712 -22.95 -1.68 -16.66
C SER A 712 -23.26 -1.78 -18.15
N VAL A 713 -22.41 -2.46 -18.95
CA VAL A 713 -22.59 -2.54 -20.40
C VAL A 713 -23.38 -3.79 -20.80
N GLN A 714 -22.94 -4.97 -20.38
CA GLN A 714 -23.65 -6.22 -20.68
C GLN A 714 -24.97 -6.34 -19.92
N ALA A 715 -25.02 -5.74 -18.72
CA ALA A 715 -26.21 -5.71 -17.87
C ALA A 715 -27.07 -4.45 -18.06
N TYR A 716 -26.77 -3.61 -19.07
CA TYR A 716 -27.55 -2.41 -19.32
C TYR A 716 -29.03 -2.72 -19.48
N SER A 717 -29.86 -1.93 -18.79
CA SER A 717 -31.31 -2.01 -18.82
C SER A 717 -31.89 -0.61 -18.71
N ASP A 718 -32.90 -0.30 -19.52
CA ASP A 718 -33.65 0.95 -19.49
C ASP A 718 -35.16 0.65 -19.39
N GLU A 719 -35.53 -0.10 -18.35
CA GLU A 719 -36.90 -0.58 -18.17
C GLU A 719 -37.92 0.58 -18.18
N GLY A 720 -38.83 0.57 -19.16
CA GLY A 720 -39.82 1.63 -19.35
C GLY A 720 -39.28 2.94 -19.94
N GLY A 721 -37.99 3.00 -20.29
CA GLY A 721 -37.33 4.13 -20.92
C GLY A 721 -37.28 4.06 -22.45
N GLN A 722 -36.44 4.90 -23.04
CA GLN A 722 -36.29 5.03 -24.50
C GLN A 722 -35.62 3.78 -25.12
N TYR A 723 -34.75 3.11 -24.37
CA TYR A 723 -33.93 1.99 -24.81
C TYR A 723 -34.37 0.66 -24.19
N ALA A 724 -35.63 0.53 -23.78
CA ALA A 724 -36.16 -0.65 -23.10
C ALA A 724 -36.00 -1.97 -23.89
N ASP A 725 -35.97 -1.89 -25.23
CA ASP A 725 -35.78 -3.05 -26.11
C ASP A 725 -34.30 -3.38 -26.37
N TRP A 726 -33.37 -2.53 -25.93
CA TRP A 726 -31.95 -2.74 -26.13
C TRP A 726 -31.44 -3.84 -25.19
N ASN A 727 -30.74 -4.81 -25.75
CA ASN A 727 -30.12 -5.87 -24.98
C ASN A 727 -28.78 -6.26 -25.61
N TYR A 728 -27.72 -6.26 -24.80
CA TYR A 728 -26.35 -6.54 -25.26
C TYR A 728 -26.25 -7.82 -26.09
N TYR A 729 -26.88 -8.92 -25.61
CA TYR A 729 -26.82 -10.22 -26.27
C TYR A 729 -27.57 -10.25 -27.59
N ASN A 730 -28.70 -9.55 -27.68
CA ASN A 730 -29.45 -9.47 -28.93
C ASN A 730 -28.71 -8.62 -29.98
N GLU A 731 -28.08 -7.52 -29.55
CA GLU A 731 -27.36 -6.63 -30.46
C GLU A 731 -26.04 -7.24 -30.96
N ILE A 732 -25.30 -7.97 -30.13
CA ILE A 732 -24.12 -8.71 -30.61
C ILE A 732 -24.52 -9.83 -31.58
N LYS A 733 -25.59 -10.59 -31.29
CA LYS A 733 -26.13 -11.61 -32.19
C LYS A 733 -26.51 -10.99 -33.54
N LYS A 734 -27.27 -9.90 -33.52
CA LYS A 734 -27.68 -9.16 -34.72
C LYS A 734 -26.49 -8.64 -35.54
N TYR A 735 -25.44 -8.14 -34.89
CA TYR A 735 -24.22 -7.71 -35.60
C TYR A 735 -23.55 -8.87 -36.33
N VAL A 736 -23.39 -10.02 -35.66
CA VAL A 736 -22.80 -11.22 -36.26
C VAL A 736 -23.68 -11.80 -37.37
N ASP A 737 -24.99 -11.94 -37.13
CA ASP A 737 -25.95 -12.49 -38.09
C ASP A 737 -26.08 -11.60 -39.35
N SER A 738 -25.81 -10.31 -39.22
CA SER A 738 -25.76 -9.37 -40.35
C SER A 738 -24.48 -9.48 -41.20
N GLY A 739 -23.56 -10.39 -40.84
CA GLY A 739 -22.28 -10.56 -41.51
C GLY A 739 -21.23 -9.52 -41.09
N LEU A 740 -21.23 -9.12 -39.82
CA LEU A 740 -20.30 -8.12 -39.24
C LEU A 740 -20.36 -6.76 -39.93
N LYS A 741 -21.57 -6.32 -40.32
CA LYS A 741 -21.79 -5.13 -41.14
C LYS A 741 -22.25 -3.92 -40.32
N GLY A 742 -21.63 -2.77 -40.57
CA GLY A 742 -22.02 -1.48 -39.96
C GLY A 742 -21.46 -1.24 -38.56
N THR A 743 -21.88 -0.14 -37.93
CA THR A 743 -21.28 0.36 -36.66
C THR A 743 -22.25 0.38 -35.48
N GLN A 744 -23.54 0.07 -35.67
CA GLN A 744 -24.56 0.27 -34.62
C GLN A 744 -24.16 -0.36 -33.28
N PHE A 745 -23.73 -1.63 -33.28
CA PHE A 745 -23.36 -2.32 -32.05
C PHE A 745 -22.22 -1.62 -31.30
N ILE A 746 -21.18 -1.17 -32.02
CA ILE A 746 -20.06 -0.48 -31.38
C ILE A 746 -20.44 0.92 -30.91
N ASP A 747 -21.29 1.62 -31.67
CA ASP A 747 -21.79 2.95 -31.33
C ASP A 747 -22.63 2.90 -30.05
N ASP A 748 -23.50 1.89 -29.93
CA ASP A 748 -24.34 1.66 -28.74
C ASP A 748 -23.48 1.44 -27.48
N VAL A 749 -22.54 0.48 -27.53
CA VAL A 749 -21.72 0.19 -26.34
C VAL A 749 -20.77 1.36 -26.02
N SER A 750 -20.27 2.08 -27.02
CA SER A 750 -19.51 3.32 -26.81
C SER A 750 -20.35 4.42 -26.17
N GLY A 751 -21.62 4.52 -26.53
CA GLY A 751 -22.62 5.35 -25.87
C GLY A 751 -22.77 5.00 -24.39
N ILE A 752 -22.92 3.72 -24.07
CA ILE A 752 -23.08 3.28 -22.67
C ILE A 752 -21.83 3.65 -21.87
N VAL A 753 -20.63 3.33 -22.38
CA VAL A 753 -19.36 3.63 -21.71
C VAL A 753 -19.15 5.13 -21.48
N ASN A 754 -19.38 5.96 -22.49
CA ASN A 754 -19.00 7.39 -22.42
C ASN A 754 -20.13 8.29 -21.91
N ARG A 755 -21.39 7.89 -22.10
CA ARG A 755 -22.57 8.77 -21.95
C ARG A 755 -23.73 8.13 -21.19
N GLY A 756 -23.68 6.82 -20.92
CA GLY A 756 -24.68 6.09 -20.14
C GLY A 756 -25.95 5.70 -20.91
N CYS A 757 -25.92 5.69 -22.25
CA CYS A 757 -27.04 5.24 -23.08
C CYS A 757 -26.56 4.58 -24.38
N PRO A 758 -27.29 3.62 -24.98
CA PRO A 758 -26.88 2.94 -26.20
C PRO A 758 -27.17 3.78 -27.45
N ASP A 759 -26.52 4.94 -27.57
CA ASP A 759 -26.61 5.84 -28.73
C ASP A 759 -25.30 6.62 -28.91
N ALA A 760 -25.02 7.04 -30.14
CA ALA A 760 -23.94 7.96 -30.48
C ALA A 760 -24.15 9.37 -29.89
N THR A 761 -25.41 9.74 -29.62
CA THR A 761 -25.78 10.99 -28.97
C THR A 761 -26.81 10.73 -27.88
N CYS A 762 -26.38 10.88 -26.62
CA CYS A 762 -27.26 10.78 -25.45
C CYS A 762 -27.74 12.17 -25.00
N SER A 763 -28.69 12.21 -24.07
CA SER A 763 -29.11 13.46 -23.39
C SER A 763 -27.94 14.16 -22.66
N THR A 764 -26.91 13.39 -22.30
CA THR A 764 -25.67 13.85 -21.68
C THR A 764 -24.62 14.34 -22.69
N GLY A 765 -24.89 14.26 -24.00
CA GLY A 765 -24.05 14.75 -25.09
C GLY A 765 -23.54 13.68 -26.06
N ASP A 766 -22.73 14.11 -27.03
CA ASP A 766 -22.18 13.25 -28.09
C ASP A 766 -21.04 12.36 -27.60
N VAL A 767 -20.99 11.10 -28.02
CA VAL A 767 -19.88 10.19 -27.69
C VAL A 767 -18.54 10.77 -28.13
N HIS A 768 -17.61 10.90 -27.19
CA HIS A 768 -16.27 11.40 -27.46
C HIS A 768 -15.47 10.41 -28.31
N ASN A 769 -14.92 10.90 -29.42
CA ASN A 769 -14.08 10.15 -30.38
C ASN A 769 -14.72 8.86 -30.90
N ILE A 770 -16.00 8.94 -31.29
CA ILE A 770 -16.76 7.78 -31.79
C ILE A 770 -16.10 7.14 -33.01
N LYS A 771 -15.53 7.94 -33.93
CA LYS A 771 -14.87 7.43 -35.15
C LYS A 771 -13.62 6.63 -34.83
N GLU A 772 -12.84 7.07 -33.86
CA GLU A 772 -11.67 6.37 -33.38
C GLU A 772 -12.05 5.05 -32.71
N ARG A 773 -13.15 5.02 -31.93
CA ARG A 773 -13.68 3.77 -31.34
C ARG A 773 -14.13 2.79 -32.41
N GLN A 774 -14.84 3.25 -33.44
CA GLN A 774 -15.22 2.43 -34.59
C GLN A 774 -13.99 1.87 -35.32
N ALA A 775 -12.97 2.69 -35.55
CA ALA A 775 -11.73 2.26 -36.20
C ALA A 775 -10.97 1.24 -35.36
N ASN A 776 -10.88 1.43 -34.04
CA ASN A 776 -10.28 0.47 -33.12
C ASN A 776 -11.02 -0.86 -33.13
N PHE A 777 -12.36 -0.84 -33.08
CA PHE A 777 -13.18 -2.05 -33.14
C PHE A 777 -12.92 -2.85 -34.41
N LYS A 778 -12.93 -2.18 -35.57
CA LYS A 778 -12.60 -2.79 -36.85
C LYS A 778 -11.21 -3.40 -36.86
N LEU A 779 -10.20 -2.66 -36.39
CA LEU A 779 -8.82 -3.14 -36.32
C LEU A 779 -8.71 -4.40 -35.47
N VAL A 780 -9.30 -4.43 -34.28
CA VAL A 780 -9.23 -5.60 -33.39
C VAL A 780 -9.91 -6.81 -34.04
N LEU A 781 -11.08 -6.65 -34.65
CA LEU A 781 -11.77 -7.73 -35.37
C LEU A 781 -10.88 -8.32 -36.48
N GLU A 782 -10.24 -7.47 -37.29
CA GLU A 782 -9.31 -7.89 -38.35
C GLU A 782 -8.11 -8.64 -37.78
N LYS A 783 -7.52 -8.16 -36.67
CA LYS A 783 -6.38 -8.82 -36.00
C LYS A 783 -6.74 -10.13 -35.31
N LEU A 784 -8.00 -10.29 -34.91
CA LEU A 784 -8.56 -11.56 -34.43
C LEU A 784 -8.99 -12.50 -35.58
N GLY A 785 -8.75 -12.12 -36.85
CA GLY A 785 -9.01 -12.97 -38.02
C GLY A 785 -10.46 -12.93 -38.52
N LEU A 786 -11.23 -11.91 -38.16
CA LEU A 786 -12.57 -11.66 -38.70
C LEU A 786 -12.51 -10.65 -39.87
N ASN A 787 -13.61 -10.54 -40.63
CA ASN A 787 -13.70 -9.67 -41.82
C ASN A 787 -14.87 -8.68 -41.71
N PRO A 788 -14.79 -7.66 -40.84
CA PRO A 788 -15.86 -6.66 -40.66
C PRO A 788 -16.12 -5.83 -41.93
N GLN A 789 -17.40 -5.54 -42.23
CA GLN A 789 -17.86 -4.88 -43.46
C GLN A 789 -18.43 -3.47 -43.27
#